data_AF-A0A9J7L3C6-F1
#
_entry.id   AF-A0A9J7L3C6-F1
#
_cell.length_a   1.000
_cell.length_b   1.000
_cell.length_c   1.000
_cell.angle_alpha   90.00
_cell.angle_beta   90.00
_cell.angle_gamma   90.00
#
_symmetry.space_group_name_H-M   'P 1'
#
loop_
_entity.id
_entity.type
_entity.pdbx_description
1 polymer ?
#
loop_
_entity_poly.entity_id
_entity_poly.type
_entity_poly.pdbx_seq_one_letter_code
_entity_poly.pdbx_strand_id
1 'polypeptide(L)'
;MAIKGLLPHSTLRRVTLLVIVLATVIILLTNIGLRDYVRHVFPQSVTSVSVSCKAEVTAPPVVLVDAVFPAKIEILRGNIKFIPQSYATVRFSPGNTAHVPTVTLYYGVGTTNLTVSKAGIFYLFVTVETRGDHAPTETCQASVRIRAAHLSDREVGYKLVRKGTLEGNALEWRAGFVVVEGPVTVPKSATLVVNPGVFVLLHSGARLKVQGKASIGDPAGQPVVFTAHPNESGERKLWGPLWFGQNSLGALHNTWLTQGGASVYQYSRFAGRSAGAVLKVEEGAEVDFSDGGIVNNAGPGVGGERCTIKLRNMIISRCKDGGYIQQATVTMENVYVTEIGRNHVTSSHPIGDGFTFDQPKQSSSGKKLSRISNSVFTGGGGVGINITGPSLIIESTIVEDFSQACVSTAGRVNTVSIQNSIMRSCLVGLRVKDGKLRVLVKNSVMVQNKVGVWYGDRDGTASKSGTLILENSLAMVNSEKNFRVFKGGLEQPDTNAGSENAKLKCFFVSRSSTVASRSTFSLKGSAPCQQPEIYLHHADCEFTVDLLPSKCFLSGYPPTKLTHVQLQRLDLCRDCCKTVSSLEFGNYDHWSMRNIRDMKRATIYTETPNEGCGVTFSTDLYQHTDGDCIVQKVHVKSAYSNLHHYQGESHLRELKAHYLDRVMLTNLTAKSFGVNLDFSHIPDGNSSALIKASMLCPYSQQDTNGLSAFVTEFLPNIGIYTRMTIKLAELAHPNNFHKYVAFQYIGNCMKSKHSDFVNMETNNYVLIDNDRCLVPDRVGDGDIPAAYRYRLARLHEILFTKRHVCQVPAYIIHRLKQMNAVSSQVSSLGTQFRKEVESHPAMAPLVLKEDPEIYEEVDGRVSVLVAEYNALCEGYNTDKFDSSLRKVYKTSPIIELYLVHGRDYILAKFAEGTVAYLKVVGGEAREDMDGYVFNGGLAELVAYHLDRLLGMGRVAVAATRRLLLDGNVPINGVINVQGEMLEGFNGKKDTLRRYLTDAETKTPSKGIQWIAHNLKKSQHELYLDVVVVGKMKSPKEHVELHPQVREFFKHSANFVTLEKVGVTIQMLRDLADIFVFDFLIHNPARKSLAISELRFVINDNDKAFCPDVSTKACDSILRCPASLQPEGARASAEKHDACPKICLNGNVIPSDQFVNCRFTKKIFSRLKRFGDEKAPDRMLLSKLRQSLSNETIDIDSFKSYFGKVRIYEGIDARLVRLTRHMKNCMLRFGNDIFI
;
A
#
# COMPACT_ATOMS: atom_id res chain seq x y z
N MET A 1 16.90 31.44 92.44
CA MET A 1 16.38 32.08 93.68
C MET A 1 17.39 33.13 94.10
N ALA A 2 17.12 34.40 94.40
CA ALA A 2 15.92 35.26 94.50
C ALA A 2 16.39 36.72 94.21
N ILE A 3 15.77 37.49 93.31
CA ILE A 3 14.70 38.51 93.47
C ILE A 3 15.05 39.78 94.29
N LYS A 4 14.88 40.94 93.61
CA LYS A 4 14.56 42.34 94.03
C LYS A 4 15.63 43.13 94.81
N GLY A 5 15.83 44.44 94.55
CA GLY A 5 15.16 45.35 93.63
C GLY A 5 15.57 46.82 93.81
N LEU A 6 15.10 47.63 92.85
CA LEU A 6 14.74 49.07 92.90
C LEU A 6 15.83 50.15 93.02
N LEU A 7 15.98 50.92 91.92
CA LEU A 7 16.40 52.33 91.86
C LEU A 7 15.41 53.10 90.93
N PRO A 8 15.24 54.43 91.07
CA PRO A 8 13.97 55.13 90.90
C PRO A 8 13.66 55.62 89.47
N HIS A 9 12.37 55.82 89.22
CA HIS A 9 11.73 56.06 87.92
C HIS A 9 12.09 57.35 87.16
N SER A 10 12.84 58.29 87.72
CA SER A 10 13.19 59.56 87.03
C SER A 10 14.51 59.48 86.25
N THR A 11 15.45 58.65 86.70
CA THR A 11 16.73 58.39 86.01
C THR A 11 16.56 57.42 84.85
N LEU A 12 15.62 56.47 84.94
CA LEU A 12 15.34 55.54 83.84
C LEU A 12 14.83 56.29 82.60
N ARG A 13 13.95 57.29 82.75
CA ARG A 13 13.46 58.05 81.58
C ARG A 13 14.55 58.87 80.90
N ARG A 14 15.48 59.47 81.65
CA ARG A 14 16.61 60.23 81.07
C ARG A 14 17.69 59.32 80.49
N VAL A 15 18.00 58.19 81.13
CA VAL A 15 18.96 57.21 80.61
C VAL A 15 18.38 56.48 79.40
N THR A 16 17.09 56.12 79.38
CA THR A 16 16.47 55.51 78.20
C THR A 16 16.36 56.52 77.05
N LEU A 17 16.07 57.80 77.31
CA LEU A 17 16.10 58.81 76.24
C LEU A 17 17.54 59.07 75.76
N LEU A 18 18.53 59.11 76.65
CA LEU A 18 19.93 59.31 76.27
C LEU A 18 20.47 58.08 75.55
N VAL A 19 20.10 56.86 75.93
CA VAL A 19 20.47 55.60 75.24
C VAL A 19 19.73 55.46 73.93
N ILE A 20 18.46 55.89 73.82
CA ILE A 20 17.76 55.94 72.53
C ILE A 20 18.41 57.00 71.65
N VAL A 21 18.75 58.18 72.17
CA VAL A 21 19.42 59.24 71.40
C VAL A 21 20.83 58.82 71.00
N LEU A 22 21.65 58.26 71.90
CA LEU A 22 22.97 57.73 71.58
C LEU A 22 22.87 56.52 70.65
N ALA A 23 21.88 55.64 70.80
CA ALA A 23 21.66 54.56 69.87
C ALA A 23 21.20 55.09 68.51
N THR A 24 20.33 56.11 68.44
CA THR A 24 19.98 56.75 67.16
C THR A 24 21.12 57.56 66.58
N VAL A 25 21.99 58.18 67.39
CA VAL A 25 23.15 58.95 66.94
C VAL A 25 24.32 58.04 66.59
N ILE A 26 24.49 56.88 67.24
CA ILE A 26 25.43 55.84 66.81
C ILE A 26 24.87 55.12 65.59
N ILE A 27 23.56 54.84 65.51
CA ILE A 27 22.89 54.34 64.29
C ILE A 27 22.98 55.39 63.19
N LEU A 28 22.88 56.70 63.47
CA LEU A 28 23.03 57.78 62.50
C LEU A 28 24.50 57.99 62.13
N LEU A 29 25.46 57.94 63.05
CA LEU A 29 26.89 58.11 62.73
C LEU A 29 27.48 56.84 62.07
N THR A 30 27.00 55.65 62.43
CA THR A 30 27.30 54.41 61.68
C THR A 30 26.52 54.34 60.36
N ASN A 31 25.35 54.98 60.21
CA ASN A 31 24.67 55.11 58.91
C ASN A 31 25.15 56.30 58.05
N ILE A 32 25.77 57.32 58.63
CA ILE A 32 26.27 58.52 57.92
C ILE A 32 27.71 58.27 57.44
N GLY A 33 28.47 57.38 58.09
CA GLY A 33 29.75 56.86 57.57
C GLY A 33 29.65 55.71 56.55
N LEU A 34 28.43 55.28 56.20
CA LEU A 34 28.17 54.16 55.26
C LEU A 34 27.16 54.51 54.16
N ARG A 35 26.88 55.81 53.94
CA ARG A 35 26.00 56.31 52.86
C ARG A 35 26.74 57.15 51.82
N ASP A 36 27.78 56.54 51.24
CA ASP A 36 28.08 56.70 49.79
C ASP A 36 27.75 55.39 49.06
N TYR A 37 26.72 54.67 49.52
CA TYR A 37 26.02 53.70 48.68
C TYR A 37 25.19 54.48 47.66
N VAL A 38 25.84 54.88 46.57
CA VAL A 38 25.16 55.02 45.30
C VAL A 38 24.52 53.67 45.03
N ARG A 39 23.23 53.55 45.37
CA ARG A 39 22.33 52.54 44.85
C ARG A 39 22.30 52.75 43.34
N HIS A 40 23.26 52.18 42.63
CA HIS A 40 23.09 51.90 41.21
C HIS A 40 22.10 50.74 41.10
N VAL A 41 20.82 51.08 41.23
CA VAL A 41 19.73 50.29 40.64
C VAL A 41 19.96 50.37 39.12
N PHE A 42 20.82 49.51 38.59
CA PHE A 42 20.90 49.32 37.15
C PHE A 42 19.65 48.51 36.76
N PRO A 43 18.76 49.05 35.93
CA PRO A 43 17.57 48.33 35.52
C PRO A 43 17.93 47.05 34.77
N GLN A 44 17.15 46.03 35.09
CA GLN A 44 17.03 44.75 34.42
C GLN A 44 16.80 44.93 32.91
N SER A 45 17.22 43.93 32.14
CA SER A 45 17.01 43.72 30.70
C SER A 45 15.91 44.58 30.04
N VAL A 46 16.28 45.37 29.02
CA VAL A 46 15.28 46.13 28.25
C VAL A 46 14.53 45.21 27.29
N THR A 47 13.21 45.22 27.46
CA THR A 47 12.24 44.43 26.71
C THR A 47 11.93 45.05 25.34
N SER A 48 11.77 44.22 24.31
CA SER A 48 11.38 44.65 22.96
C SER A 48 10.00 45.30 22.85
N VAL A 49 9.83 46.15 21.82
CA VAL A 49 8.66 46.99 21.52
C VAL A 49 7.56 46.27 20.69
N SER A 50 7.69 44.97 20.37
CA SER A 50 6.71 44.25 19.52
C SER A 50 5.75 43.36 20.32
N VAL A 51 4.47 43.31 19.91
CA VAL A 51 3.43 42.45 20.52
C VAL A 51 3.63 40.97 20.18
N SER A 52 4.16 40.65 19.00
CA SER A 52 4.33 39.27 18.50
C SER A 52 5.60 38.56 18.99
N CYS A 53 6.73 39.28 19.07
CA CYS A 53 8.02 38.74 19.53
C CYS A 53 8.56 39.47 20.77
N LYS A 54 9.17 38.73 21.70
CA LYS A 54 9.92 39.24 22.87
C LYS A 54 11.35 38.69 22.86
N ALA A 55 12.34 39.58 22.77
CA ALA A 55 13.76 39.26 22.93
C ALA A 55 14.34 39.86 24.21
N GLU A 56 15.31 39.18 24.81
CA GLU A 56 16.09 39.60 25.97
C GLU A 56 17.58 39.52 25.65
N VAL A 57 18.34 40.52 26.13
CA VAL A 57 19.80 40.57 25.99
C VAL A 57 20.42 40.74 27.36
N THR A 58 21.29 39.80 27.73
CA THR A 58 22.00 39.80 29.01
C THR A 58 23.48 40.08 28.76
N ALA A 59 23.99 41.13 29.37
CA ALA A 59 25.40 41.54 29.34
C ALA A 59 25.82 42.12 30.70
N PRO A 60 27.11 42.08 31.06
CA PRO A 60 27.59 42.75 32.25
C PRO A 60 27.37 44.28 32.17
N PRO A 61 26.93 44.94 33.26
CA PRO A 61 26.63 46.36 33.26
C PRO A 61 27.87 47.25 33.23
N VAL A 62 29.00 46.73 33.73
CA VAL A 62 30.32 47.39 33.73
C VAL A 62 31.35 46.44 33.13
N VAL A 63 32.17 46.93 32.21
CA VAL A 63 33.20 46.15 31.51
C VAL A 63 34.52 46.90 31.48
N LEU A 64 35.64 46.18 31.47
CA LEU A 64 36.95 46.79 31.28
C LEU A 64 37.18 47.07 29.78
N VAL A 65 37.74 48.24 29.46
CA VAL A 65 38.21 48.56 28.11
C VAL A 65 39.15 47.46 27.58
N ASP A 66 38.94 47.05 26.34
CA ASP A 66 39.65 45.96 25.65
C ASP A 66 39.54 44.55 26.25
N ALA A 67 38.80 44.37 27.35
CA ALA A 67 38.45 43.05 27.86
C ALA A 67 37.28 42.45 27.07
N VAL A 68 37.29 41.12 26.95
CA VAL A 68 36.22 40.36 26.30
C VAL A 68 35.11 40.12 27.31
N PHE A 69 33.88 40.39 26.90
CA PHE A 69 32.70 40.02 27.68
C PHE A 69 31.64 39.36 26.80
N PRO A 70 30.85 38.42 27.35
CA PRO A 70 29.77 37.78 26.62
C PRO A 70 28.49 38.60 26.64
N ALA A 71 27.73 38.52 25.55
CA ALA A 71 26.33 38.92 25.48
C ALA A 71 25.49 37.70 25.08
N LYS A 72 24.47 37.38 25.88
CA LYS A 72 23.46 36.36 25.58
C LYS A 72 22.26 37.02 24.94
N ILE A 73 21.75 36.42 23.87
CA ILE A 73 20.52 36.83 23.19
C ILE A 73 19.54 35.66 23.34
N GLU A 74 18.35 35.94 23.85
CA GLU A 74 17.30 34.94 24.07
C GLU A 74 15.93 35.45 23.60
N ILE A 75 15.23 34.63 22.81
CA ILE A 75 13.85 34.88 22.41
C ILE A 75 12.91 34.21 23.40
N LEU A 76 12.18 35.03 24.17
CA LEU A 76 11.22 34.57 25.17
C LEU A 76 9.85 34.24 24.58
N ARG A 77 9.44 34.97 23.54
CA ARG A 77 8.14 34.85 22.85
C ARG A 77 8.31 35.13 21.36
N GLY A 78 7.57 34.43 20.50
CA GLY A 78 7.62 34.57 19.04
C GLY A 78 7.84 33.23 18.35
N ASN A 79 7.53 33.13 17.06
CA ASN A 79 7.76 31.91 16.28
C ASN A 79 9.26 31.64 16.06
N ILE A 80 10.09 32.70 16.08
CA ILE A 80 11.56 32.62 15.97
C ILE A 80 12.19 31.64 16.97
N LYS A 81 11.63 31.54 18.18
CA LYS A 81 12.12 30.63 19.23
C LYS A 81 12.10 29.15 18.80
N PHE A 82 11.25 28.79 17.85
CA PHE A 82 11.07 27.42 17.39
C PHE A 82 11.78 27.13 16.06
N ILE A 83 12.47 28.14 15.52
CA ILE A 83 13.25 28.04 14.29
C ILE A 83 14.63 27.49 14.64
N PRO A 84 15.12 26.48 13.90
CA PRO A 84 16.41 25.83 14.17
C PRO A 84 17.57 26.82 14.20
N GLN A 85 17.62 27.71 13.21
CA GLN A 85 18.62 28.75 13.07
C GLN A 85 17.94 30.05 12.66
N SER A 86 18.20 31.11 13.42
CA SER A 86 17.86 32.49 13.08
C SER A 86 19.07 33.38 13.32
N TYR A 87 19.04 34.63 12.83
CA TYR A 87 20.21 35.49 12.86
C TYR A 87 19.90 36.79 13.60
N ALA A 88 20.78 37.18 14.51
CA ALA A 88 20.72 38.44 15.22
C ALA A 88 21.86 39.35 14.77
N THR A 89 21.55 40.62 14.51
CA THR A 89 22.54 41.67 14.26
C THR A 89 22.71 42.49 15.53
N VAL A 90 23.96 42.78 15.88
CA VAL A 90 24.33 43.48 17.12
C VAL A 90 25.05 44.79 16.80
N ARG A 91 24.64 45.91 17.41
CA ARG A 91 25.17 47.26 17.15
C ARG A 91 25.44 48.05 18.44
N PHE A 92 26.48 48.87 18.46
CA PHE A 92 26.80 49.79 19.58
C PHE A 92 26.46 51.25 19.25
N SER A 93 26.07 52.03 20.27
CA SER A 93 25.88 53.48 20.18
C SER A 93 26.31 54.20 21.47
N PRO A 94 27.06 55.33 21.41
CA PRO A 94 27.64 56.01 20.23
C PRO A 94 28.97 55.37 19.75
N GLY A 95 29.10 55.08 18.44
CA GLY A 95 30.23 54.37 17.78
C GLY A 95 30.19 52.85 18.01
N ASN A 96 30.47 51.92 17.08
CA ASN A 96 31.38 51.85 15.92
C ASN A 96 30.64 51.26 14.69
N THR A 97 30.70 51.92 13.52
CA THR A 97 29.95 51.58 12.29
C THR A 97 30.64 50.56 11.37
N ALA A 98 31.80 50.00 11.75
CA ALA A 98 32.63 49.21 10.83
C ALA A 98 32.32 47.69 10.77
N HIS A 99 31.71 47.12 11.81
CA HIS A 99 31.36 45.68 11.80
C HIS A 99 30.11 45.42 12.64
N VAL A 100 29.06 44.90 11.98
CA VAL A 100 27.83 44.43 12.63
C VAL A 100 27.96 42.91 12.77
N PRO A 101 28.41 42.38 13.92
CA PRO A 101 28.50 40.94 14.09
C PRO A 101 27.12 40.32 13.95
N THR A 102 27.04 39.30 13.10
CA THR A 102 25.86 38.45 12.96
C THR A 102 26.02 37.27 13.91
N VAL A 103 25.03 37.04 14.75
CA VAL A 103 25.01 35.97 15.75
C VAL A 103 23.97 34.95 15.34
N THR A 104 24.37 33.69 15.24
CA THR A 104 23.43 32.59 15.03
C THR A 104 22.70 32.30 16.34
N LEU A 105 21.38 32.33 16.30
CA LEU A 105 20.52 31.88 17.39
C LEU A 105 19.99 30.50 17.06
N TYR A 106 20.23 29.55 17.96
CA TYR A 106 19.70 28.20 17.88
C TYR A 106 18.46 28.10 18.74
N TYR A 107 17.30 27.83 18.14
CA TYR A 107 16.01 27.84 18.85
C TYR A 107 15.81 29.10 19.71
N GLY A 108 16.15 30.25 19.13
CA GLY A 108 16.03 31.56 19.77
C GLY A 108 17.11 31.89 20.82
N VAL A 109 18.11 31.04 21.04
CA VAL A 109 19.19 31.31 22.01
C VAL A 109 20.55 31.37 21.29
N GLY A 110 21.33 32.39 21.59
CA GLY A 110 22.70 32.51 21.07
C GLY A 110 23.56 33.41 21.95
N THR A 111 24.86 33.37 21.70
CA THR A 111 25.83 34.24 22.38
C THR A 111 26.84 34.80 21.42
N THR A 112 27.35 35.98 21.76
CA THR A 112 28.50 36.58 21.10
C THR A 112 29.46 37.16 22.13
N ASN A 113 30.74 37.22 21.80
CA ASN A 113 31.73 37.92 22.61
C ASN A 113 31.98 39.30 22.01
N LEU A 114 31.98 40.31 22.87
CA LEU A 114 32.12 41.71 22.51
C LEU A 114 33.31 42.32 23.25
N THR A 115 33.83 43.41 22.68
CA THR A 115 34.94 44.20 23.23
C THR A 115 34.67 45.67 22.93
N VAL A 116 34.99 46.55 23.87
CA VAL A 116 34.84 48.00 23.71
C VAL A 116 36.20 48.66 23.92
N SER A 117 36.65 49.46 22.96
CA SER A 117 38.01 50.03 22.94
C SER A 117 38.11 51.45 23.50
N LYS A 118 37.02 52.01 24.04
CA LYS A 118 37.00 53.33 24.68
C LYS A 118 36.13 53.29 25.93
N ALA A 119 36.52 54.03 26.97
CA ALA A 119 35.67 54.22 28.14
C ALA A 119 34.45 55.08 27.80
N GLY A 120 33.32 54.83 28.46
CA GLY A 120 32.07 55.56 28.23
C GLY A 120 30.80 54.73 28.48
N ILE A 121 29.64 55.34 28.22
CA ILE A 121 28.35 54.65 28.25
C ILE A 121 27.98 54.24 26.82
N PHE A 122 27.64 52.97 26.65
CA PHE A 122 27.24 52.39 25.37
C PHE A 122 25.89 51.70 25.48
N TYR A 123 25.13 51.72 24.39
CA TYR A 123 23.91 50.94 24.22
C TYR A 123 24.15 49.84 23.19
N LEU A 124 23.91 48.61 23.61
CA LEU A 124 23.95 47.43 22.75
C LEU A 124 22.55 47.20 22.18
N PHE A 125 22.36 47.39 20.88
CA PHE A 125 21.11 47.11 20.18
C PHE A 125 21.20 45.76 19.47
N VAL A 126 20.19 44.93 19.64
CA VAL A 126 20.08 43.62 19.00
C VAL A 126 18.82 43.60 18.15
N THR A 127 18.95 43.27 16.87
CA THR A 127 17.81 43.05 15.96
C THR A 127 17.87 41.62 15.44
N VAL A 128 16.81 40.85 15.64
CA VAL A 128 16.71 39.44 15.24
C VAL A 128 15.80 39.34 14.04
N GLU A 129 16.30 38.71 12.98
CA GLU A 129 15.62 38.51 11.70
C GLU A 129 15.67 37.03 11.30
N THR A 130 14.60 36.57 10.68
CA THR A 130 14.56 35.27 10.02
C THR A 130 15.14 35.39 8.61
N ARG A 131 16.12 34.54 8.25
CA ARG A 131 16.60 34.41 6.86
C ARG A 131 16.26 33.01 6.34
N GLY A 132 15.52 32.96 5.22
CA GLY A 132 15.22 31.73 4.48
C GLY A 132 13.86 31.79 3.79
N ASP A 133 13.73 31.15 2.62
CA ASP A 133 12.54 31.15 1.75
C ASP A 133 11.26 30.60 2.41
N HIS A 134 11.38 30.03 3.62
CA HIS A 134 10.33 29.30 4.34
C HIS A 134 10.23 29.67 5.82
N ALA A 135 10.73 30.83 6.25
CA ALA A 135 10.59 31.33 7.62
C ALA A 135 9.57 32.48 7.70
N PRO A 136 8.71 32.55 8.73
CA PRO A 136 7.79 33.66 8.91
C PRO A 136 8.56 34.96 9.11
N THR A 137 8.11 36.04 8.48
CA THR A 137 8.69 37.37 8.62
C THR A 137 8.33 37.93 10.00
N GLU A 138 9.24 37.76 10.96
CA GLU A 138 9.11 38.28 12.32
C GLU A 138 10.42 38.97 12.68
N THR A 139 10.35 40.11 13.36
CA THR A 139 11.54 40.88 13.77
C THR A 139 11.44 41.23 15.25
N CYS A 140 12.51 41.00 16.00
CA CYS A 140 12.58 41.30 17.43
C CYS A 140 13.73 42.27 17.69
N GLN A 141 13.53 43.24 18.58
CA GLN A 141 14.56 44.22 18.92
C GLN A 141 14.75 44.32 20.43
N ALA A 142 15.96 44.27 20.94
CA ALA A 142 16.25 44.44 22.36
C ALA A 142 17.46 45.38 22.53
N SER A 143 17.58 46.01 23.71
CA SER A 143 18.77 46.80 24.01
C SER A 143 19.25 46.62 25.44
N VAL A 144 20.53 46.90 25.70
CA VAL A 144 21.08 46.92 27.06
C VAL A 144 22.15 48.00 27.19
N ARG A 145 22.19 48.65 28.35
CA ARG A 145 23.16 49.71 28.66
C ARG A 145 24.41 49.10 29.32
N ILE A 146 25.59 49.51 28.87
CA ILE A 146 26.90 49.04 29.34
C ILE A 146 27.80 50.26 29.63
N ARG A 147 28.52 50.26 30.76
CA ARG A 147 29.58 51.23 31.09
C ARG A 147 30.95 50.58 30.87
N ALA A 148 31.73 51.07 29.91
CA ALA A 148 33.13 50.69 29.77
C ALA A 148 34.01 51.63 30.60
N ALA A 149 34.93 51.07 31.39
CA ALA A 149 35.82 51.84 32.27
C ALA A 149 37.27 51.31 32.20
N HIS A 150 38.23 52.14 32.59
CA HIS A 150 39.61 51.72 32.82
C HIS A 150 39.81 51.31 34.29
N LEU A 151 40.84 50.50 34.58
CA LEU A 151 41.20 50.15 35.97
C LEU A 151 41.59 51.39 36.82
N SER A 152 42.02 52.47 36.18
CA SER A 152 42.36 53.74 36.83
C SER A 152 41.15 54.63 37.18
N ASP A 153 39.93 54.27 36.75
CA ASP A 153 38.72 55.02 37.07
C ASP A 153 38.36 54.84 38.56
N ARG A 154 38.49 55.93 39.33
CA ARG A 154 38.26 55.93 40.79
C ARG A 154 36.82 55.60 41.16
N GLU A 155 35.85 55.85 40.28
CA GLU A 155 34.43 55.59 40.56
C GLU A 155 34.04 54.11 40.52
N VAL A 156 34.82 53.28 39.81
CA VAL A 156 34.50 51.85 39.65
C VAL A 156 35.25 50.98 40.65
N GLY A 157 36.48 51.38 41.01
CA GLY A 157 37.34 50.65 41.94
C GLY A 157 37.77 49.27 41.41
N TYR A 158 38.91 48.78 41.88
CA TYR A 158 39.31 47.39 41.62
C TYR A 158 40.00 46.76 42.83
N LYS A 159 39.90 45.44 42.92
CA LYS A 159 40.60 44.62 43.91
C LYS A 159 41.70 43.82 43.22
N LEU A 160 42.94 43.95 43.71
CA LEU A 160 44.05 43.11 43.29
C LEU A 160 44.11 41.83 44.15
N VAL A 161 44.18 40.68 43.50
CA VAL A 161 44.31 39.37 44.14
C VAL A 161 45.64 38.75 43.69
N ARG A 162 46.60 38.72 44.62
CA ARG A 162 47.93 38.14 44.40
C ARG A 162 47.89 36.62 44.52
N LYS A 163 48.86 35.94 43.90
CA LYS A 163 49.04 34.48 44.00
C LYS A 163 49.15 34.02 45.46
N GLY A 164 48.54 32.88 45.81
CA GLY A 164 48.60 32.31 47.16
C GLY A 164 47.27 31.74 47.69
N THR A 165 47.19 31.50 48.99
CA THR A 165 45.97 31.07 49.68
C THR A 165 45.16 32.30 50.13
N LEU A 166 43.86 32.31 49.87
CA LEU A 166 42.97 33.42 50.26
C LEU A 166 42.57 33.32 51.73
N GLU A 167 42.67 34.44 52.45
CA GLU A 167 42.31 34.57 53.87
C GLU A 167 41.63 35.92 54.15
N GLY A 168 40.84 35.98 55.23
CA GLY A 168 40.16 37.20 55.68
C GLY A 168 39.38 37.91 54.56
N ASN A 169 39.58 39.22 54.42
CA ASN A 169 38.91 40.05 53.40
C ASN A 169 39.25 39.64 51.95
N ALA A 170 40.27 38.80 51.71
CA ALA A 170 40.56 38.31 50.36
C ALA A 170 39.48 37.36 49.82
N LEU A 171 38.69 36.74 50.71
CA LEU A 171 37.59 35.79 50.41
C LEU A 171 36.27 36.47 49.99
N GLU A 172 36.16 37.80 50.07
CA GLU A 172 34.97 38.54 49.60
C GLU A 172 35.29 39.42 48.40
N TRP A 173 34.67 39.14 47.26
CA TRP A 173 34.82 39.91 46.02
C TRP A 173 33.53 40.70 45.79
N ARG A 174 33.61 42.02 46.04
CA ARG A 174 32.50 42.98 45.93
C ARG A 174 32.47 43.60 44.52
N ALA A 175 31.39 44.30 44.18
CA ALA A 175 31.14 44.90 42.86
C ALA A 175 32.34 45.70 42.31
N GLY A 176 32.50 45.69 40.98
CA GLY A 176 33.63 46.33 40.27
C GLY A 176 34.57 45.29 39.63
N PHE A 177 35.84 45.67 39.47
CA PHE A 177 36.86 44.80 38.85
C PHE A 177 37.65 44.00 39.89
N VAL A 178 37.92 42.72 39.60
CA VAL A 178 38.84 41.89 40.39
C VAL A 178 39.96 41.39 39.48
N VAL A 179 41.21 41.77 39.75
CA VAL A 179 42.37 41.37 38.96
C VAL A 179 43.11 40.25 39.68
N VAL A 180 43.22 39.07 39.06
CA VAL A 180 43.91 37.90 39.60
C VAL A 180 45.24 37.72 38.87
N GLU A 181 46.35 38.01 39.54
CA GLU A 181 47.70 38.03 38.94
C GLU A 181 48.29 36.62 38.74
N GLY A 182 47.79 35.61 39.44
CA GLY A 182 48.33 34.26 39.38
C GLY A 182 47.47 33.22 40.09
N PRO A 183 47.97 31.98 40.27
CA PRO A 183 47.22 30.90 40.92
C PRO A 183 46.80 31.25 42.35
N VAL A 184 45.52 31.07 42.65
CA VAL A 184 44.95 31.28 43.99
C VAL A 184 44.20 30.07 44.51
N THR A 185 44.23 29.86 45.82
CA THR A 185 43.57 28.73 46.49
C THR A 185 42.60 29.22 47.57
N VAL A 186 41.35 28.75 47.54
CA VAL A 186 40.38 28.86 48.64
C VAL A 186 40.59 27.64 49.55
N PRO A 187 40.99 27.82 50.82
CA PRO A 187 41.28 26.70 51.71
C PRO A 187 40.01 25.93 52.11
N LYS A 188 40.18 24.68 52.60
CA LYS A 188 39.08 23.73 52.92
C LYS A 188 38.00 24.27 53.87
N SER A 189 38.37 25.12 54.83
CA SER A 189 37.45 25.70 55.82
C SER A 189 36.82 27.03 55.40
N ALA A 190 37.24 27.59 54.25
CA ALA A 190 36.80 28.91 53.80
C ALA A 190 35.71 28.84 52.72
N THR A 191 34.96 29.93 52.62
CA THR A 191 34.01 30.18 51.54
C THR A 191 34.46 31.43 50.79
N LEU A 192 34.72 31.31 49.49
CA LEU A 192 34.85 32.46 48.60
C LEU A 192 33.46 32.95 48.22
N VAL A 193 33.18 34.23 48.44
CA VAL A 193 31.94 34.88 48.03
C VAL A 193 32.25 35.92 46.96
N VAL A 194 31.67 35.74 45.77
CA VAL A 194 31.76 36.68 44.65
C VAL A 194 30.38 37.24 44.38
N ASN A 195 30.19 38.53 44.66
CA ASN A 195 28.89 39.16 44.54
C ASN A 195 28.47 39.34 43.06
N PRO A 196 27.16 39.45 42.79
CA PRO A 196 26.68 39.79 41.44
C PRO A 196 27.30 41.08 40.88
N GLY A 197 27.53 41.11 39.57
CA GLY A 197 28.11 42.27 38.86
C GLY A 197 29.64 42.39 38.93
N VAL A 198 30.33 41.41 39.53
CA VAL A 198 31.80 41.38 39.57
C VAL A 198 32.39 40.98 38.21
N PHE A 199 33.38 41.73 37.76
CA PHE A 199 34.11 41.45 36.52
C PHE A 199 35.55 41.03 36.85
N VAL A 200 35.81 39.72 36.77
CA VAL A 200 37.08 39.07 37.14
C VAL A 200 38.01 38.98 35.93
N LEU A 201 39.18 39.58 36.06
CA LEU A 201 40.22 39.66 35.04
C LEU A 201 41.38 38.77 35.47
N LEU A 202 41.67 37.74 34.68
CA LEU A 202 42.70 36.75 35.00
C LEU A 202 43.92 36.90 34.10
N HIS A 203 45.09 37.05 34.72
CA HIS A 203 46.36 37.02 33.99
C HIS A 203 46.64 35.63 33.40
N SER A 204 47.56 35.58 32.43
CA SER A 204 48.09 34.33 31.88
C SER A 204 48.55 33.39 33.00
N GLY A 205 48.04 32.16 33.01
CA GLY A 205 48.38 31.16 34.03
C GLY A 205 47.70 31.35 35.40
N ALA A 206 46.90 32.40 35.59
CA ALA A 206 46.04 32.52 36.76
C ALA A 206 44.97 31.41 36.77
N ARG A 207 44.69 30.85 37.94
CA ARG A 207 43.69 29.80 38.16
C ARG A 207 43.09 29.96 39.55
N LEU A 208 41.84 29.55 39.73
CA LEU A 208 41.17 29.57 41.02
C LEU A 208 40.93 28.13 41.47
N LYS A 209 41.65 27.67 42.50
CA LYS A 209 41.49 26.34 43.10
C LYS A 209 40.64 26.43 44.37
N VAL A 210 39.45 25.86 44.36
CA VAL A 210 38.55 25.82 45.50
C VAL A 210 38.72 24.47 46.22
N GLN A 211 39.25 24.49 47.44
CA GLN A 211 39.29 23.31 48.32
C GLN A 211 38.17 23.32 49.37
N GLY A 212 37.61 24.49 49.68
CA GLY A 212 36.46 24.67 50.56
C GLY A 212 35.16 24.87 49.78
N LYS A 213 34.57 26.06 49.90
CA LYS A 213 33.34 26.43 49.20
C LYS A 213 33.54 27.67 48.32
N ALA A 214 32.79 27.77 47.22
CA ALA A 214 32.65 29.01 46.46
C ALA A 214 31.17 29.29 46.15
N SER A 215 30.73 30.51 46.44
CA SER A 215 29.44 31.07 46.07
C SER A 215 29.69 32.25 45.15
N ILE A 216 29.32 32.10 43.88
CA ILE A 216 29.62 33.04 42.80
C ILE A 216 28.31 33.48 42.16
N GLY A 217 27.96 34.75 42.35
CA GLY A 217 26.74 35.35 41.81
C GLY A 217 25.45 34.94 42.53
N ASP A 218 24.33 35.33 41.93
CA ASP A 218 22.94 35.10 42.39
C ASP A 218 22.06 34.90 41.14
N PRO A 219 21.09 33.97 41.14
CA PRO A 219 20.16 33.78 40.02
C PRO A 219 19.43 35.05 39.55
N ALA A 220 19.07 35.95 40.48
CA ALA A 220 18.41 37.22 40.17
C ALA A 220 19.40 38.40 40.03
N GLY A 221 20.69 38.15 40.24
CA GLY A 221 21.75 39.14 40.24
C GLY A 221 22.32 39.46 38.86
N GLN A 222 23.10 40.54 38.79
CA GLN A 222 23.87 40.90 37.60
C GLN A 222 24.94 39.85 37.26
N PRO A 223 25.31 39.70 35.97
CA PRO A 223 26.30 38.71 35.55
C PRO A 223 27.66 38.85 36.25
N VAL A 224 28.24 37.73 36.67
CA VAL A 224 29.64 37.64 37.09
C VAL A 224 30.46 37.12 35.92
N VAL A 225 31.51 37.83 35.50
CA VAL A 225 32.28 37.47 34.31
C VAL A 225 33.72 37.14 34.69
N PHE A 226 34.22 35.97 34.28
CA PHE A 226 35.62 35.57 34.33
C PHE A 226 36.19 35.61 32.92
N THR A 227 37.20 36.46 32.70
CA THR A 227 37.80 36.68 31.38
C THR A 227 39.31 36.93 31.47
N ALA A 228 40.00 36.88 30.34
CA ALA A 228 41.42 37.18 30.27
C ALA A 228 41.69 38.68 30.48
N HIS A 229 42.70 39.00 31.29
CA HIS A 229 43.19 40.37 31.44
C HIS A 229 43.93 40.81 30.16
N PRO A 230 43.53 41.91 29.50
CA PRO A 230 44.27 42.45 28.36
C PRO A 230 45.60 43.04 28.82
N ASN A 231 46.70 42.82 28.09
CA ASN A 231 47.95 43.52 28.36
C ASN A 231 47.93 44.95 27.78
N GLU A 232 49.02 45.70 27.93
CA GLU A 232 49.13 47.10 27.48
C GLU A 232 48.95 47.27 25.95
N SER A 233 49.20 46.22 25.15
CA SER A 233 48.96 46.21 23.70
C SER A 233 47.58 45.67 23.31
N GLY A 234 46.72 45.35 24.29
CA GLY A 234 45.41 44.75 24.07
C GLY A 234 45.42 43.25 23.75
N GLU A 235 46.60 42.60 23.78
CA GLU A 235 46.76 41.16 23.61
C GLU A 235 46.19 40.40 24.82
N ARG A 236 45.58 39.24 24.56
CA ARG A 236 44.86 38.44 25.56
C ARG A 236 45.45 37.04 25.60
N LYS A 237 45.99 36.65 26.76
CA LYS A 237 46.52 35.30 26.99
C LYS A 237 45.54 34.50 27.85
N LEU A 238 45.39 33.22 27.53
CA LEU A 238 44.43 32.32 28.17
C LEU A 238 44.77 32.11 29.65
N TRP A 239 43.73 32.07 30.49
CA TRP A 239 43.84 31.72 31.91
C TRP A 239 43.59 30.22 32.15
N GLY A 240 43.99 29.73 33.31
CA GLY A 240 43.88 28.34 33.73
C GLY A 240 42.45 27.94 34.16
N PRO A 241 42.25 26.80 34.82
CA PRO A 241 40.91 26.34 35.21
C PRO A 241 40.34 27.06 36.44
N LEU A 242 39.01 27.16 36.50
CA LEU A 242 38.25 27.21 37.74
C LEU A 242 38.12 25.77 38.27
N TRP A 243 38.89 25.47 39.31
CA TRP A 243 39.13 24.10 39.76
C TRP A 243 38.52 23.86 41.13
N PHE A 244 37.45 23.07 41.17
CA PHE A 244 36.87 22.49 42.38
C PHE A 244 37.61 21.19 42.76
N GLY A 245 38.44 21.28 43.80
CA GLY A 245 39.22 20.15 44.31
C GLY A 245 38.36 19.16 45.07
N GLN A 246 38.99 18.07 45.55
CA GLN A 246 38.29 16.99 46.24
C GLN A 246 37.36 17.47 47.37
N ASN A 247 36.12 16.96 47.37
CA ASN A 247 35.06 17.27 48.35
C ASN A 247 34.70 18.76 48.52
N SER A 248 35.02 19.60 47.54
CA SER A 248 34.63 21.02 47.56
C SER A 248 33.19 21.25 47.10
N LEU A 249 32.64 22.42 47.42
CA LEU A 249 31.29 22.82 47.00
C LEU A 249 31.33 24.10 46.16
N GLY A 250 30.61 24.09 45.03
CA GLY A 250 30.48 25.24 44.15
C GLY A 250 29.01 25.58 43.88
N ALA A 251 28.65 26.85 44.05
CA ALA A 251 27.40 27.42 43.57
C ALA A 251 27.74 28.59 42.65
N LEU A 252 27.46 28.45 41.36
CA LEU A 252 27.71 29.44 40.32
C LEU A 252 26.36 29.83 39.71
N HIS A 253 25.96 31.08 39.90
CA HIS A 253 24.71 31.61 39.37
C HIS A 253 24.99 32.84 38.53
N ASN A 254 24.39 32.92 37.33
CA ASN A 254 24.64 33.98 36.35
C ASN A 254 26.14 34.26 36.12
N THR A 255 26.92 33.18 36.10
CA THR A 255 28.38 33.23 35.96
C THR A 255 28.79 32.92 34.53
N TRP A 256 29.75 33.68 34.01
CA TRP A 256 30.21 33.61 32.63
C TRP A 256 31.70 33.36 32.58
N LEU A 257 32.10 32.25 31.95
CA LEU A 257 33.50 31.86 31.80
C LEU A 257 33.92 31.98 30.33
N THR A 258 34.86 32.87 30.03
CA THR A 258 35.35 33.10 28.67
C THR A 258 36.86 33.29 28.60
N GLN A 259 37.46 33.03 27.44
CA GLN A 259 38.91 33.17 27.20
C GLN A 259 39.79 32.33 28.15
N GLY A 260 39.26 31.20 28.64
CA GLY A 260 39.95 30.25 29.51
C GLY A 260 40.44 28.99 28.79
N GLY A 261 41.07 28.09 29.55
CA GLY A 261 41.48 26.76 29.08
C GLY A 261 42.95 26.64 28.68
N ALA A 262 43.85 27.44 29.28
CA ALA A 262 45.29 27.26 29.12
C ALA A 262 45.74 25.91 29.72
N SER A 263 46.22 24.97 28.89
CA SER A 263 46.93 23.77 29.35
C SER A 263 48.37 23.75 28.86
N VAL A 264 49.28 23.48 29.79
CA VAL A 264 50.74 23.36 29.66
C VAL A 264 51.16 22.01 29.06
N TYR A 265 50.23 21.10 28.77
CA TYR A 265 50.52 19.75 28.26
C TYR A 265 49.79 19.46 26.95
N GLN A 266 50.39 19.85 25.82
CA GLN A 266 49.86 19.61 24.47
C GLN A 266 50.13 18.20 23.89
N TYR A 267 50.81 17.28 24.60
CA TYR A 267 51.43 16.11 23.96
C TYR A 267 51.03 14.69 24.44
N SER A 268 50.04 14.49 25.31
CA SER A 268 49.61 13.12 25.69
C SER A 268 48.27 12.72 25.06
N ARG A 269 48.30 11.76 24.12
CA ARG A 269 47.10 11.22 23.45
C ARG A 269 46.15 10.45 24.37
N PHE A 270 46.56 10.16 25.62
CA PHE A 270 45.80 9.32 26.55
C PHE A 270 45.58 9.91 27.96
N ALA A 271 46.10 11.12 28.27
CA ALA A 271 45.78 11.84 29.51
C ALA A 271 45.00 13.16 29.26
N GLY A 272 44.46 13.35 28.05
CA GLY A 272 44.34 14.67 27.43
C GLY A 272 42.96 15.18 27.01
N ARG A 273 41.84 14.72 27.60
CA ARG A 273 40.50 15.31 27.32
C ARG A 273 39.94 16.22 28.41
N SER A 274 40.35 16.09 29.68
CA SER A 274 39.93 16.97 30.79
C SER A 274 41.03 17.93 31.29
N ALA A 275 42.28 17.73 30.86
CA ALA A 275 43.47 18.43 31.39
C ALA A 275 43.48 19.96 31.14
N GLY A 276 42.66 20.45 30.22
CA GLY A 276 42.51 21.88 29.91
C GLY A 276 41.10 22.43 30.08
N ALA A 277 40.22 21.74 30.82
CA ALA A 277 38.84 22.19 30.99
C ALA A 277 38.76 23.52 31.75
N VAL A 278 37.84 24.41 31.34
CA VAL A 278 37.64 25.71 31.99
C VAL A 278 37.04 25.55 33.38
N LEU A 279 36.01 24.71 33.48
CA LEU A 279 35.48 24.23 34.76
C LEU A 279 35.99 22.81 35.02
N LYS A 280 36.84 22.65 36.04
CA LYS A 280 37.37 21.34 36.45
C LYS A 280 36.81 20.94 37.81
N VAL A 281 36.21 19.76 37.90
CA VAL A 281 35.55 19.24 39.11
C VAL A 281 36.11 17.86 39.44
N GLU A 282 36.71 17.73 40.62
CA GLU A 282 37.37 16.49 41.07
C GLU A 282 36.50 15.65 42.01
N GLU A 283 37.04 14.49 42.39
CA GLU A 283 36.37 13.45 43.17
C GLU A 283 35.66 13.99 44.42
N GLY A 284 34.39 13.63 44.58
CA GLY A 284 33.56 14.00 45.73
C GLY A 284 33.08 15.46 45.74
N ALA A 285 33.52 16.31 44.82
CA ALA A 285 33.03 17.68 44.74
C ALA A 285 31.61 17.77 44.14
N GLU A 286 30.85 18.78 44.58
CA GLU A 286 29.53 19.08 44.04
C GLU A 286 29.47 20.52 43.51
N VAL A 287 29.08 20.68 42.25
CA VAL A 287 28.96 21.99 41.59
C VAL A 287 27.56 22.15 41.00
N ASP A 288 26.88 23.24 41.39
CA ASP A 288 25.63 23.71 40.80
C ASP A 288 25.92 24.98 40.00
N PHE A 289 25.70 24.92 38.69
CA PHE A 289 25.92 26.02 37.76
C PHE A 289 24.63 26.33 37.01
N SER A 290 24.04 27.49 37.30
CA SER A 290 22.82 27.94 36.64
C SER A 290 22.91 29.35 36.03
N ASP A 291 22.08 29.58 35.02
CA ASP A 291 21.72 30.91 34.50
C ASP A 291 22.89 31.71 33.88
N GLY A 292 23.94 31.04 33.39
CA GLY A 292 25.16 31.66 32.84
C GLY A 292 25.70 30.99 31.58
N GLY A 293 27.03 30.93 31.42
CA GLY A 293 27.62 30.27 30.27
C GLY A 293 29.14 30.04 30.29
N ILE A 294 29.58 29.06 29.49
CA ILE A 294 30.98 28.77 29.21
C ILE A 294 31.19 28.96 27.70
N VAL A 295 31.75 30.10 27.31
CA VAL A 295 31.74 30.53 25.91
C VAL A 295 33.11 30.99 25.42
N ASN A 296 33.45 30.65 24.18
CA ASN A 296 34.68 31.09 23.50
C ASN A 296 35.94 30.77 24.31
N ASN A 297 36.14 29.48 24.59
CA ASN A 297 37.27 28.98 25.36
C ASN A 297 38.12 28.05 24.49
N ALA A 298 39.44 28.13 24.64
CA ALA A 298 40.35 27.29 23.87
C ALA A 298 40.37 25.83 24.36
N GLY A 299 40.05 25.62 25.64
CA GLY A 299 39.92 24.31 26.24
C GLY A 299 38.50 23.74 26.20
N PRO A 300 38.31 22.49 26.65
CA PRO A 300 37.00 21.93 26.94
C PRO A 300 36.20 22.80 27.92
N GLY A 301 34.87 22.84 27.78
CA GLY A 301 34.02 23.60 28.70
C GLY A 301 34.07 23.03 30.12
N VAL A 302 33.69 21.76 30.26
CA VAL A 302 33.56 21.07 31.56
C VAL A 302 34.41 19.80 31.59
N GLY A 303 35.17 19.60 32.68
CA GLY A 303 35.89 18.37 32.98
C GLY A 303 35.53 17.88 34.37
N GLY A 304 34.95 16.68 34.47
CA GLY A 304 34.50 16.12 35.74
C GLY A 304 35.00 14.69 35.95
N GLU A 305 35.51 14.38 37.14
CA GLU A 305 35.88 13.01 37.54
C GLU A 305 35.27 12.66 38.90
N ARG A 306 34.51 11.56 38.99
CA ARG A 306 33.96 11.04 40.26
C ARG A 306 33.25 12.08 41.14
N CYS A 307 32.49 12.99 40.51
CA CYS A 307 31.85 14.16 41.12
C CYS A 307 30.34 14.26 40.84
N THR A 308 29.70 15.33 41.33
CA THR A 308 28.32 15.70 41.00
C THR A 308 28.29 17.08 40.34
N ILE A 309 27.71 17.20 39.14
CA ILE A 309 27.57 18.48 38.42
C ILE A 309 26.11 18.70 38.02
N LYS A 310 25.56 19.87 38.32
CA LYS A 310 24.25 20.32 37.84
C LYS A 310 24.43 21.54 36.95
N LEU A 311 23.93 21.48 35.72
CA LEU A 311 23.98 22.55 34.74
C LEU A 311 22.54 22.93 34.36
N ARG A 312 22.13 24.18 34.58
CA ARG A 312 20.74 24.61 34.38
C ARG A 312 20.65 25.95 33.67
N ASN A 313 19.74 26.08 32.69
CA ASN A 313 19.46 27.36 31.99
C ASN A 313 20.71 28.08 31.45
N MET A 314 21.68 27.33 30.93
CA MET A 314 22.98 27.87 30.56
C MET A 314 23.40 27.48 29.15
N ILE A 315 24.41 28.17 28.63
CA ILE A 315 24.97 27.92 27.30
C ILE A 315 26.46 27.56 27.37
N ILE A 316 26.84 26.50 26.66
CA ILE A 316 28.22 26.10 26.42
C ILE A 316 28.46 26.24 24.92
N SER A 317 29.35 27.14 24.51
CA SER A 317 29.47 27.49 23.09
C SER A 317 30.89 27.80 22.66
N ARG A 318 31.26 27.36 21.46
CA ARG A 318 32.58 27.65 20.84
C ARG A 318 33.74 27.29 21.78
N CYS A 319 33.67 26.07 22.32
CA CYS A 319 34.74 25.42 23.06
C CYS A 319 35.36 24.32 22.19
N LYS A 320 36.57 23.86 22.55
CA LYS A 320 37.21 22.71 21.89
C LYS A 320 36.33 21.46 21.96
N ASP A 321 35.83 21.16 23.16
CA ASP A 321 34.85 20.12 23.49
C ASP A 321 33.83 20.76 24.46
N GLY A 322 32.56 20.35 24.44
CA GLY A 322 31.60 20.89 25.42
C GLY A 322 31.87 20.35 26.83
N GLY A 323 32.19 19.05 26.93
CA GLY A 323 32.77 18.50 28.15
C GLY A 323 33.09 17.01 28.12
N TYR A 324 33.93 16.59 29.07
CA TYR A 324 34.32 15.20 29.32
C TYR A 324 34.07 14.84 30.78
N ILE A 325 33.19 13.86 30.99
CA ILE A 325 32.70 13.46 32.29
C ILE A 325 33.07 12.01 32.53
N GLN A 326 33.82 11.72 33.58
CA GLN A 326 34.26 10.39 33.94
C GLN A 326 33.71 9.97 35.31
N GLN A 327 32.96 8.87 35.37
CA GLN A 327 32.48 8.30 36.64
C GLN A 327 31.74 9.27 37.56
N ALA A 328 31.10 10.28 36.99
CA ALA A 328 30.39 11.34 37.71
C ALA A 328 28.88 11.30 37.43
N THR A 329 28.10 11.95 38.30
CA THR A 329 26.66 12.18 38.09
C THR A 329 26.45 13.58 37.55
N VAL A 330 25.80 13.70 36.38
CA VAL A 330 25.55 14.99 35.74
C VAL A 330 24.06 15.17 35.45
N THR A 331 23.51 16.32 35.84
CA THR A 331 22.16 16.74 35.49
C THR A 331 22.25 17.98 34.62
N MET A 332 21.75 17.89 33.39
CA MET A 332 21.62 19.01 32.46
C MET A 332 20.14 19.30 32.21
N GLU A 333 19.71 20.52 32.44
CA GLU A 333 18.34 20.95 32.20
C GLU A 333 18.33 22.30 31.49
N ASN A 334 17.66 22.37 30.32
CA ASN A 334 17.62 23.60 29.52
C ASN A 334 19.02 24.16 29.22
N VAL A 335 19.91 23.28 28.74
CA VAL A 335 21.28 23.61 28.38
C VAL A 335 21.43 23.67 26.86
N TYR A 336 22.10 24.70 26.37
CA TYR A 336 22.45 24.88 24.96
C TYR A 336 23.92 24.57 24.76
N VAL A 337 24.25 23.49 24.05
CA VAL A 337 25.61 23.11 23.66
C VAL A 337 25.75 23.37 22.16
N THR A 338 26.44 24.45 21.80
CA THR A 338 26.41 25.00 20.44
C THR A 338 27.82 25.22 19.88
N GLU A 339 28.00 25.04 18.57
CA GLU A 339 29.22 25.45 17.86
C GLU A 339 30.52 24.81 18.40
N ILE A 340 30.44 23.58 18.90
CA ILE A 340 31.58 22.88 19.49
C ILE A 340 32.55 22.38 18.41
N GLY A 341 33.84 22.68 18.57
CA GLY A 341 34.90 22.18 17.68
C GLY A 341 34.94 22.76 16.26
N ARG A 342 34.08 23.73 15.89
CA ARG A 342 33.95 24.26 14.51
C ARG A 342 35.13 25.11 14.01
N ASN A 343 35.86 25.81 14.88
CA ASN A 343 36.93 26.73 14.50
C ASN A 343 38.35 26.16 14.66
N HIS A 344 38.48 24.87 15.02
CA HIS A 344 39.79 24.21 15.24
C HIS A 344 40.26 23.35 14.04
N VAL A 345 39.67 23.57 12.86
CA VAL A 345 39.79 22.75 11.63
C VAL A 345 41.21 22.79 10.99
N THR A 346 42.13 23.62 11.49
CA THR A 346 43.49 23.73 10.96
C THR A 346 44.52 22.83 11.65
N SER A 347 44.13 21.88 12.49
CA SER A 347 45.08 20.96 13.12
C SER A 347 44.66 19.50 13.05
N SER A 348 45.63 18.60 12.95
CA SER A 348 45.52 17.12 12.93
C SER A 348 44.95 16.50 14.21
N HIS A 349 44.26 17.29 15.03
CA HIS A 349 43.66 16.89 16.30
C HIS A 349 42.24 16.35 16.11
N PRO A 350 41.80 15.42 16.97
CA PRO A 350 40.46 14.85 16.90
C PRO A 350 39.40 15.94 17.03
N ILE A 351 38.38 15.85 16.17
CA ILE A 351 37.24 16.77 16.16
C ILE A 351 36.49 16.63 17.49
N GLY A 352 36.18 17.76 18.13
CA GLY A 352 35.61 17.77 19.47
C GLY A 352 34.13 17.35 19.53
N ASP A 353 33.79 16.62 20.60
CA ASP A 353 32.43 16.13 20.86
C ASP A 353 31.63 17.18 21.66
N GLY A 354 30.31 17.20 21.47
CA GLY A 354 29.41 18.04 22.26
C GLY A 354 29.55 17.72 23.75
N PHE A 355 29.25 16.49 24.15
CA PHE A 355 29.61 15.97 25.47
C PHE A 355 29.97 14.49 25.41
N THR A 356 30.99 14.10 26.17
CA THR A 356 31.36 12.69 26.39
C THR A 356 31.07 12.27 27.83
N PHE A 357 30.29 11.21 28.00
CA PHE A 357 30.00 10.56 29.27
C PHE A 357 30.71 9.21 29.33
N ASP A 358 31.85 9.18 30.01
CA ASP A 358 32.64 7.98 30.25
C ASP A 358 32.35 7.41 31.62
N GLN A 359 31.82 6.19 31.63
CA GLN A 359 31.49 5.45 32.84
C GLN A 359 30.68 6.21 33.93
N PRO A 360 29.64 7.02 33.65
CA PRO A 360 28.88 7.74 34.68
C PRO A 360 28.42 6.84 35.86
N LYS A 361 28.53 7.30 37.12
CA LYS A 361 28.37 6.44 38.30
C LYS A 361 26.92 5.96 38.51
N GLN A 362 26.72 4.68 38.79
CA GLN A 362 25.49 4.14 39.37
C GLN A 362 25.62 4.14 40.90
N SER A 363 24.70 4.80 41.62
CA SER A 363 24.62 4.57 43.07
C SER A 363 24.11 3.14 43.32
N SER A 364 24.69 2.45 44.30
CA SER A 364 24.26 1.15 44.84
C SER A 364 22.81 1.12 45.36
N SER A 365 22.10 2.27 45.35
CA SER A 365 20.68 2.43 45.72
C SER A 365 19.75 2.80 44.55
N GLY A 366 20.25 2.91 43.31
CA GLY A 366 19.44 3.30 42.14
C GLY A 366 18.97 4.76 42.11
N LYS A 367 19.31 5.61 43.09
CA LYS A 367 18.72 6.95 43.28
C LYS A 367 19.35 8.14 42.53
N LYS A 368 20.49 7.98 41.83
CA LYS A 368 21.13 9.09 41.07
C LYS A 368 21.71 8.56 39.76
N LEU A 369 21.01 8.81 38.64
CA LEU A 369 21.47 8.57 37.27
C LEU A 369 21.76 9.92 36.60
N SER A 370 22.72 9.95 35.67
CA SER A 370 22.92 11.13 34.84
C SER A 370 21.72 11.36 33.93
N ARG A 371 21.34 12.63 33.72
CA ARG A 371 20.17 13.03 32.94
C ARG A 371 20.45 14.29 32.13
N ILE A 372 19.94 14.30 30.89
CA ILE A 372 19.86 15.47 30.03
C ILE A 372 18.38 15.68 29.69
N SER A 373 17.85 16.87 29.96
CA SER A 373 16.45 17.20 29.69
C SER A 373 16.28 18.60 29.11
N ASN A 374 15.28 18.78 28.24
CA ASN A 374 14.88 20.07 27.68
C ASN A 374 16.03 20.85 27.02
N SER A 375 17.01 20.14 26.45
CA SER A 375 18.30 20.72 26.03
C SER A 375 18.48 20.70 24.52
N VAL A 376 19.41 21.50 24.02
CA VAL A 376 19.74 21.62 22.60
C VAL A 376 21.24 21.42 22.40
N PHE A 377 21.60 20.47 21.55
CA PHE A 377 22.96 20.22 21.09
C PHE A 377 22.98 20.47 19.58
N THR A 378 23.75 21.44 19.10
CA THR A 378 23.71 21.79 17.67
C THR A 378 25.01 22.40 17.13
N GLY A 379 25.26 22.16 15.85
CA GLY A 379 26.32 22.79 15.07
C GLY A 379 27.73 22.40 15.51
N GLY A 380 27.99 21.13 15.75
CA GLY A 380 29.28 20.65 16.24
C GLY A 380 30.06 19.79 15.24
N GLY A 381 31.38 19.68 15.47
CA GLY A 381 32.25 18.89 14.62
C GLY A 381 32.20 17.37 14.88
N GLY A 382 32.09 16.92 16.13
CA GLY A 382 32.22 15.50 16.50
C GLY A 382 30.89 14.75 16.58
N VAL A 383 30.71 14.02 17.67
CA VAL A 383 29.42 13.45 18.10
C VAL A 383 28.72 14.44 19.03
N GLY A 384 27.40 14.59 18.92
CA GLY A 384 26.62 15.45 19.83
C GLY A 384 26.70 14.98 21.28
N ILE A 385 26.20 13.77 21.52
CA ILE A 385 26.27 13.10 22.83
C ILE A 385 26.94 11.73 22.64
N ASN A 386 28.12 11.58 23.23
CA ASN A 386 28.92 10.36 23.16
C ASN A 386 28.90 9.66 24.52
N ILE A 387 28.54 8.38 24.54
CA ILE A 387 28.31 7.61 25.76
C ILE A 387 29.19 6.36 25.75
N THR A 388 30.04 6.22 26.77
CA THR A 388 30.92 5.06 26.97
C THR A 388 30.81 4.54 28.41
N GLY A 389 29.74 3.83 28.77
CA GLY A 389 29.55 3.30 30.14
C GLY A 389 28.12 3.43 30.69
N PRO A 390 27.90 3.56 32.03
CA PRO A 390 26.60 3.40 32.67
C PRO A 390 25.50 4.35 32.26
N SER A 391 24.33 4.06 32.81
CA SER A 391 23.04 4.51 32.32
C SER A 391 22.89 6.04 32.26
N LEU A 392 22.45 6.52 31.09
CA LEU A 392 22.13 7.93 30.82
C LEU A 392 20.68 8.02 30.34
N ILE A 393 19.97 9.03 30.85
CA ILE A 393 18.61 9.39 30.40
C ILE A 393 18.69 10.67 29.57
N ILE A 394 18.17 10.64 28.35
CA ILE A 394 18.04 11.79 27.45
C ILE A 394 16.55 11.99 27.18
N GLU A 395 15.99 13.11 27.60
CA GLU A 395 14.55 13.37 27.52
C GLU A 395 14.32 14.75 26.90
N SER A 396 13.33 14.88 26.01
CA SER A 396 12.95 16.18 25.45
C SER A 396 14.17 16.97 24.97
N THR A 397 15.01 16.37 24.15
CA THR A 397 16.30 16.96 23.74
C THR A 397 16.44 16.96 22.23
N ILE A 398 16.95 18.06 21.69
CA ILE A 398 17.27 18.19 20.26
C ILE A 398 18.77 18.01 20.10
N VAL A 399 19.17 17.10 19.23
CA VAL A 399 20.57 16.92 18.83
C VAL A 399 20.66 16.96 17.32
N GLU A 400 21.41 17.92 16.79
CA GLU A 400 21.43 18.14 15.34
C GLU A 400 22.75 18.70 14.82
N ASP A 401 22.97 18.60 13.50
CA ASP A 401 24.08 19.29 12.81
C ASP A 401 25.47 18.93 13.41
N PHE A 402 25.66 17.64 13.71
CA PHE A 402 26.94 17.05 14.12
C PHE A 402 27.51 16.18 13.00
N SER A 403 28.79 16.36 12.67
CA SER A 403 29.37 15.72 11.49
C SER A 403 29.47 14.18 11.56
N GLN A 404 29.47 13.57 12.75
CA GLN A 404 29.60 12.12 12.91
C GLN A 404 28.32 11.40 13.33
N ALA A 405 27.70 11.82 14.43
CA ALA A 405 26.44 11.26 14.91
C ALA A 405 25.77 12.23 15.87
N CYS A 406 24.45 12.23 15.93
CA CYS A 406 23.75 12.99 16.96
C CYS A 406 23.99 12.33 18.32
N VAL A 407 23.61 11.05 18.47
CA VAL A 407 23.89 10.26 19.67
C VAL A 407 24.68 9.00 19.31
N SER A 408 25.76 8.73 20.05
CA SER A 408 26.55 7.51 19.91
C SER A 408 26.73 6.83 21.27
N THR A 409 26.56 5.50 21.32
CA THR A 409 26.72 4.71 22.55
C THR A 409 27.49 3.40 22.32
N ALA A 410 28.37 3.04 23.27
CA ALA A 410 29.18 1.82 23.30
C ALA A 410 29.51 1.38 24.76
N GLY A 411 29.73 0.08 25.04
CA GLY A 411 30.23 -0.38 26.35
C GLY A 411 29.59 -1.64 26.99
N ARG A 412 30.04 -2.03 28.19
CA ARG A 412 29.65 -3.29 28.87
C ARG A 412 28.48 -3.12 29.86
N VAL A 413 27.39 -3.88 29.70
CA VAL A 413 26.23 -4.09 30.62
C VAL A 413 25.60 -2.82 31.21
N ASN A 414 24.82 -2.03 30.44
CA ASN A 414 24.17 -0.78 30.93
C ASN A 414 22.89 -0.40 30.16
N THR A 415 22.11 0.58 30.64
CA THR A 415 20.85 1.05 30.00
C THR A 415 20.92 2.51 29.55
N VAL A 416 20.74 2.81 28.26
CA VAL A 416 20.56 4.19 27.76
C VAL A 416 19.10 4.38 27.39
N SER A 417 18.44 5.43 27.91
CA SER A 417 17.05 5.76 27.57
C SER A 417 16.99 7.09 26.85
N ILE A 418 16.34 7.13 25.69
CA ILE A 418 16.14 8.34 24.89
C ILE A 418 14.64 8.50 24.63
N GLN A 419 14.06 9.63 25.05
CA GLN A 419 12.60 9.83 24.99
C GLN A 419 12.27 11.24 24.49
N ASN A 420 11.18 11.38 23.73
CA ASN A 420 10.66 12.66 23.25
C ASN A 420 11.73 13.54 22.57
N SER A 421 12.66 12.91 21.85
CA SER A 421 13.89 13.58 21.37
C SER A 421 13.97 13.61 19.85
N ILE A 422 14.67 14.62 19.33
CA ILE A 422 14.89 14.84 17.90
C ILE A 422 16.37 14.64 17.59
N MET A 423 16.65 13.80 16.59
CA MET A 423 18.01 13.56 16.07
C MET A 423 18.03 13.82 14.57
N ARG A 424 18.69 14.90 14.13
CA ARG A 424 18.62 15.27 12.71
C ARG A 424 19.86 15.92 12.14
N SER A 425 19.96 15.92 10.81
CA SER A 425 21.05 16.60 10.09
C SER A 425 22.45 16.12 10.51
N CYS A 426 22.56 14.90 11.03
CA CYS A 426 23.82 14.25 11.37
C CYS A 426 24.18 13.19 10.32
N LEU A 427 25.43 12.75 10.28
CA LEU A 427 25.80 11.58 9.49
C LEU A 427 25.01 10.34 9.96
N VAL A 428 24.86 10.15 11.27
CA VAL A 428 23.98 9.13 11.84
C VAL A 428 23.11 9.75 12.93
N GLY A 429 21.80 9.52 12.92
CA GLY A 429 20.92 9.98 14.00
C GLY A 429 21.29 9.30 15.33
N LEU A 430 21.01 8.00 15.42
CA LEU A 430 21.41 7.17 16.56
C LEU A 430 22.40 6.08 16.13
N ARG A 431 23.59 6.07 16.74
CA ARG A 431 24.60 5.03 16.55
C ARG A 431 24.76 4.18 17.81
N VAL A 432 24.43 2.89 17.72
CA VAL A 432 24.62 1.90 18.78
C VAL A 432 25.72 0.94 18.36
N LYS A 433 26.87 1.05 19.02
CA LYS A 433 28.08 0.26 18.75
C LYS A 433 28.15 -0.97 19.68
N ASP A 434 29.35 -1.52 19.86
CA ASP A 434 29.62 -2.78 20.54
C ASP A 434 29.29 -2.79 22.05
N GLY A 435 28.84 -3.96 22.52
CA GLY A 435 28.73 -4.27 23.96
C GLY A 435 27.45 -5.00 24.41
N LYS A 436 27.24 -5.06 25.73
CA LYS A 436 26.07 -5.69 26.41
C LYS A 436 25.01 -4.63 26.80
N LEU A 437 24.79 -3.64 25.95
CA LEU A 437 23.97 -2.47 26.25
C LEU A 437 22.48 -2.74 26.00
N ARG A 438 21.60 -2.16 26.81
CA ARG A 438 20.17 -2.02 26.53
C ARG A 438 19.87 -0.57 26.17
N VAL A 439 19.58 -0.28 24.91
CA VAL A 439 19.22 1.07 24.45
C VAL A 439 17.72 1.10 24.22
N LEU A 440 17.00 1.96 24.94
CA LEU A 440 15.57 2.21 24.75
C LEU A 440 15.39 3.57 24.09
N VAL A 441 14.65 3.63 23.01
CA VAL A 441 14.23 4.86 22.35
C VAL A 441 12.72 4.88 22.28
N LYS A 442 12.09 5.95 22.77
CA LYS A 442 10.64 6.09 22.79
C LYS A 442 10.20 7.44 22.28
N ASN A 443 9.09 7.52 21.54
CA ASN A 443 8.47 8.80 21.13
C ASN A 443 9.49 9.77 20.49
N SER A 444 10.43 9.26 19.70
CA SER A 444 11.55 10.06 19.18
C SER A 444 11.64 9.98 17.66
N VAL A 445 12.26 10.99 17.06
CA VAL A 445 12.32 11.11 15.59
C VAL A 445 13.74 11.27 15.09
N MET A 446 14.11 10.45 14.09
CA MET A 446 15.39 10.49 13.39
C MET A 446 15.19 10.88 11.92
N VAL A 447 15.52 12.13 11.57
CA VAL A 447 15.18 12.69 10.26
C VAL A 447 16.36 13.41 9.62
N GLN A 448 16.37 13.55 8.28
CA GLN A 448 17.39 14.34 7.57
C GLN A 448 18.84 13.92 7.88
N ASN A 449 19.07 12.69 8.33
CA ASN A 449 20.41 12.15 8.55
C ASN A 449 20.87 11.42 7.28
N LYS A 450 22.16 11.04 7.20
CA LYS A 450 22.55 10.05 6.18
C LYS A 450 21.95 8.69 6.52
N VAL A 451 22.10 8.26 7.77
CA VAL A 451 21.45 7.06 8.32
C VAL A 451 20.63 7.42 9.56
N GLY A 452 19.37 7.00 9.63
CA GLY A 452 18.50 7.26 10.79
C GLY A 452 19.00 6.56 12.05
N VAL A 453 18.97 5.23 12.04
CA VAL A 453 19.45 4.38 13.13
C VAL A 453 20.48 3.37 12.61
N TRP A 454 21.62 3.28 13.29
CA TRP A 454 22.72 2.35 13.00
C TRP A 454 22.98 1.46 14.22
N TYR A 455 22.77 0.16 14.07
CA TYR A 455 22.99 -0.85 15.11
C TYR A 455 24.08 -1.85 14.70
N GLY A 456 25.13 -1.97 15.52
CA GLY A 456 26.26 -2.87 15.31
C GLY A 456 27.40 -2.26 14.47
N ASP A 457 28.46 -3.04 14.27
CA ASP A 457 29.67 -2.61 13.53
C ASP A 457 30.20 -3.72 12.60
N ARG A 458 31.07 -3.33 11.65
CA ARG A 458 31.69 -4.19 10.63
C ARG A 458 32.68 -5.21 11.21
N ASP A 459 33.21 -4.96 12.41
CA ASP A 459 34.22 -5.83 13.03
C ASP A 459 33.61 -7.09 13.70
N GLY A 460 32.29 -7.26 13.68
CA GLY A 460 31.59 -8.49 14.08
C GLY A 460 31.57 -8.84 15.57
N THR A 461 32.30 -8.09 16.41
CA THR A 461 32.29 -8.21 17.87
C THR A 461 31.01 -7.65 18.51
N ALA A 462 30.37 -6.67 17.86
CA ALA A 462 29.23 -5.93 18.40
C ALA A 462 27.92 -6.74 18.52
N SER A 463 27.71 -7.75 17.65
CA SER A 463 26.38 -8.36 17.48
C SER A 463 26.05 -9.50 18.44
N LYS A 464 26.88 -9.78 19.44
CA LYS A 464 26.74 -10.99 20.27
C LYS A 464 25.98 -10.80 21.59
N SER A 465 25.61 -9.59 22.02
CA SER A 465 24.96 -9.44 23.35
C SER A 465 24.23 -8.13 23.73
N GLY A 466 24.15 -7.11 22.88
CA GLY A 466 23.39 -5.87 23.16
C GLY A 466 21.93 -5.96 22.71
N THR A 467 21.05 -5.09 23.23
CA THR A 467 19.64 -4.97 22.82
C THR A 467 19.29 -3.50 22.54
N LEU A 468 18.84 -3.19 21.33
CA LEU A 468 18.15 -1.95 20.98
C LEU A 468 16.63 -2.18 21.05
N ILE A 469 15.88 -1.25 21.62
CA ILE A 469 14.42 -1.23 21.68
C ILE A 469 13.95 0.12 21.13
N LEU A 470 13.23 0.11 20.01
CA LEU A 470 12.60 1.30 19.42
C LEU A 470 11.09 1.20 19.61
N GLU A 471 10.49 2.17 20.32
CA GLU A 471 9.06 2.22 20.61
C GLU A 471 8.45 3.54 20.13
N ASN A 472 7.30 3.51 19.46
CA ASN A 472 6.56 4.71 19.04
C ASN A 472 7.49 5.76 18.43
N SER A 473 8.34 5.36 17.47
CA SER A 473 9.43 6.20 16.96
C SER A 473 9.45 6.18 15.44
N LEU A 474 10.04 7.20 14.85
CA LEU A 474 9.94 7.46 13.41
C LEU A 474 11.30 7.78 12.80
N ALA A 475 11.69 7.03 11.78
CA ALA A 475 12.88 7.32 10.99
C ALA A 475 12.50 7.55 9.52
N MET A 476 12.61 8.78 9.05
CA MET A 476 12.17 9.16 7.70
C MET A 476 13.16 10.11 7.06
N VAL A 477 13.09 10.24 5.73
CA VAL A 477 13.79 11.33 5.02
C VAL A 477 15.31 11.32 5.28
N ASN A 478 15.85 10.12 5.55
CA ASN A 478 17.30 9.90 5.70
C ASN A 478 17.87 9.51 4.34
N SER A 479 19.01 10.10 3.95
CA SER A 479 19.45 10.08 2.55
C SER A 479 19.98 8.73 2.05
N GLU A 480 20.38 7.82 2.95
CA GLU A 480 20.91 6.50 2.61
C GLU A 480 20.02 5.36 3.12
N LYS A 481 19.77 5.29 4.45
CA LYS A 481 18.91 4.28 5.07
C LYS A 481 18.22 4.81 6.33
N ASN A 482 16.99 4.38 6.58
CA ASN A 482 16.29 4.69 7.83
C ASN A 482 16.77 3.80 8.99
N PHE A 483 17.02 2.51 8.73
CA PHE A 483 17.49 1.56 9.73
C PHE A 483 18.55 0.59 9.16
N ARG A 484 19.74 0.58 9.76
CA ARG A 484 20.90 -0.22 9.37
C ARG A 484 21.33 -1.12 10.52
N VAL A 485 21.47 -2.42 10.26
CA VAL A 485 21.79 -3.45 11.26
C VAL A 485 22.95 -4.33 10.77
N PHE A 486 23.94 -4.55 11.64
CA PHE A 486 25.05 -5.49 11.43
C PHE A 486 24.93 -6.72 12.33
N LYS A 487 25.17 -7.91 11.77
CA LYS A 487 25.30 -9.17 12.51
C LYS A 487 26.54 -9.92 12.04
N GLY A 488 27.44 -10.26 12.97
CA GLY A 488 28.71 -10.94 12.66
C GLY A 488 29.62 -10.14 11.72
N GLY A 489 29.49 -8.81 11.70
CA GLY A 489 30.30 -7.91 10.85
C GLY A 489 29.70 -7.67 9.47
N LEU A 490 28.63 -8.38 9.12
CA LEU A 490 27.93 -8.26 7.85
C LEU A 490 26.66 -7.43 8.01
N GLU A 491 26.47 -6.46 7.11
CA GLU A 491 25.22 -5.71 7.00
C GLU A 491 24.09 -6.67 6.61
N GLN A 492 22.98 -6.63 7.35
CA GLN A 492 21.84 -7.48 7.05
C GLN A 492 21.07 -6.92 5.85
N PRO A 493 20.73 -7.75 4.84
CA PRO A 493 20.07 -7.30 3.61
C PRO A 493 18.62 -6.88 3.84
N ASP A 494 17.94 -7.47 4.84
CA ASP A 494 16.55 -7.19 5.17
C ASP A 494 16.42 -6.72 6.63
N THR A 495 16.59 -5.43 6.85
CA THR A 495 16.53 -4.80 8.19
C THR A 495 15.10 -4.48 8.64
N ASN A 496 14.09 -4.89 7.85
CA ASN A 496 12.69 -4.49 8.00
C ASN A 496 11.90 -5.24 9.09
N ALA A 497 12.51 -6.20 9.80
CA ALA A 497 11.83 -7.06 10.77
C ALA A 497 12.43 -7.00 12.20
N GLY A 498 13.34 -6.06 12.45
CA GLY A 498 14.17 -6.09 13.65
C GLY A 498 15.16 -7.26 13.63
N SER A 499 15.81 -7.51 14.77
CA SER A 499 16.67 -8.68 14.99
C SER A 499 16.50 -9.16 16.43
N GLU A 500 17.05 -10.33 16.78
CA GLU A 500 17.08 -10.83 18.18
C GLU A 500 17.58 -9.76 19.17
N ASN A 501 18.49 -8.90 18.69
CA ASN A 501 19.14 -7.84 19.44
C ASN A 501 18.61 -6.43 19.10
N ALA A 502 17.62 -6.29 18.21
CA ALA A 502 16.98 -5.02 17.89
C ALA A 502 15.46 -5.21 17.82
N LYS A 503 14.78 -4.90 18.92
CA LYS A 503 13.34 -5.01 19.10
C LYS A 503 12.66 -3.73 18.63
N LEU A 504 11.67 -3.87 17.77
CA LEU A 504 10.90 -2.77 17.21
C LEU A 504 9.47 -2.87 17.73
N LYS A 505 8.83 -1.74 18.05
CA LYS A 505 7.41 -1.64 18.40
C LYS A 505 6.86 -0.29 17.92
N CYS A 506 5.86 -0.28 17.05
CA CYS A 506 5.34 0.94 16.42
C CYS A 506 6.49 1.81 15.85
N PHE A 507 7.44 1.18 15.14
CA PHE A 507 8.56 1.86 14.49
C PHE A 507 8.29 2.02 13.00
N PHE A 508 8.22 3.26 12.55
CA PHE A 508 7.81 3.61 11.19
C PHE A 508 9.00 4.11 10.36
N VAL A 509 9.07 3.67 9.09
CA VAL A 509 10.08 4.13 8.12
C VAL A 509 9.48 4.55 6.79
N SER A 510 10.11 5.51 6.11
CA SER A 510 9.67 5.95 4.78
C SER A 510 10.14 5.03 3.63
N ARG A 511 9.25 4.65 2.70
CA ARG A 511 9.57 4.01 1.40
C ARG A 511 9.17 4.86 0.20
N SER A 512 9.88 4.69 -0.92
CA SER A 512 9.50 5.17 -2.24
C SER A 512 8.70 4.07 -2.97
N SER A 513 7.38 4.19 -3.08
CA SER A 513 6.53 3.24 -3.84
C SER A 513 5.34 3.97 -4.49
N THR A 514 4.86 3.43 -5.61
CA THR A 514 3.77 3.97 -6.46
C THR A 514 2.40 3.31 -6.24
N VAL A 515 2.27 2.33 -5.34
CA VAL A 515 1.03 1.55 -5.13
C VAL A 515 0.27 2.04 -3.89
N ALA A 516 -1.06 2.21 -3.96
CA ALA A 516 -1.87 2.77 -2.88
C ALA A 516 -1.87 1.91 -1.59
N SER A 517 -1.53 2.54 -0.45
CA SER A 517 -1.57 1.96 0.92
C SER A 517 -2.53 2.77 1.82
N ARG A 518 -2.98 2.17 2.93
CA ARG A 518 -3.85 2.78 3.95
C ARG A 518 -3.13 3.81 4.85
N SER A 519 -1.80 3.83 4.87
CA SER A 519 -1.00 4.74 5.72
C SER A 519 -0.26 5.77 4.88
N THR A 520 -0.84 6.95 4.70
CA THR A 520 -0.28 8.02 3.86
C THR A 520 0.34 9.13 4.70
N PHE A 521 1.62 9.45 4.47
CA PHE A 521 2.19 10.73 4.90
C PHE A 521 1.79 11.80 3.87
N SER A 522 1.04 12.82 4.32
CA SER A 522 0.68 13.98 3.48
C SER A 522 1.05 15.28 4.18
N LEU A 523 1.73 16.17 3.46
CA LEU A 523 1.96 17.54 3.91
C LEU A 523 0.73 18.39 3.55
N LYS A 524 -0.13 18.72 4.52
CA LYS A 524 -1.08 19.82 4.32
C LYS A 524 -0.31 21.14 4.42
N GLY A 525 -0.24 21.87 3.31
CA GLY A 525 0.45 23.16 3.27
C GLY A 525 -0.46 24.31 3.72
N SER A 526 0.02 25.13 4.65
CA SER A 526 -0.12 26.59 4.61
C SER A 526 0.51 27.27 5.85
N ALA A 527 1.83 27.39 5.88
CA ALA A 527 2.59 28.51 6.47
C ALA A 527 4.09 28.14 6.55
N PRO A 528 5.01 29.11 6.38
CA PRO A 528 6.42 28.90 6.73
C PRO A 528 6.53 28.54 8.22
N CYS A 529 7.20 27.44 8.55
CA CYS A 529 7.41 26.96 9.94
C CYS A 529 6.16 26.49 10.72
N GLN A 530 5.21 25.78 10.11
CA GLN A 530 4.32 24.87 10.85
C GLN A 530 4.75 23.41 10.61
N GLN A 531 4.86 22.62 11.68
CA GLN A 531 5.10 21.19 11.56
C GLN A 531 3.88 20.57 10.85
N PRO A 532 4.08 19.66 9.90
CA PRO A 532 2.97 18.89 9.37
C PRO A 532 2.37 18.06 10.50
N GLU A 533 1.03 18.07 10.61
CA GLU A 533 0.35 17.12 11.46
C GLU A 533 0.62 15.72 10.93
N ILE A 534 1.44 14.96 11.67
CA ILE A 534 1.69 13.55 11.37
C ILE A 534 0.47 12.78 11.86
N TYR A 535 -0.55 12.64 11.01
CA TYR A 535 -1.69 11.80 11.27
C TYR A 535 -1.33 10.33 11.03
N LEU A 536 -0.83 9.67 12.09
CA LEU A 536 -0.66 8.22 12.13
C LEU A 536 -1.82 7.61 12.92
N HIS A 537 -2.95 7.36 12.26
CA HIS A 537 -4.04 6.58 12.85
C HIS A 537 -3.75 5.09 12.66
N HIS A 538 -3.27 4.43 13.71
CA HIS A 538 -3.07 2.98 13.73
C HIS A 538 -3.73 2.41 14.98
N ALA A 539 -4.58 1.38 14.83
CA ALA A 539 -5.45 0.88 15.90
C ALA A 539 -4.70 0.50 17.20
N ASP A 540 -3.49 -0.04 17.08
CA ASP A 540 -2.66 -0.47 18.23
C ASP A 540 -1.48 0.47 18.58
N CYS A 541 -1.33 1.60 17.87
CA CYS A 541 -0.21 2.52 18.07
C CYS A 541 -0.73 3.94 18.29
N GLU A 542 -0.67 4.40 19.54
CA GLU A 542 -0.91 5.80 19.88
C GLU A 542 0.40 6.58 19.70
N PHE A 543 0.61 7.11 18.49
CA PHE A 543 1.77 7.92 18.16
C PHE A 543 1.42 9.40 18.25
N THR A 544 1.46 9.94 19.47
CA THR A 544 1.55 11.38 19.71
C THR A 544 3.00 11.72 20.01
N VAL A 545 3.73 12.23 19.02
CA VAL A 545 4.99 12.90 19.33
C VAL A 545 4.63 14.31 19.76
N ASP A 546 4.61 14.54 21.07
CA ASP A 546 4.86 15.87 21.63
C ASP A 546 6.32 16.19 21.31
N LEU A 547 6.57 16.53 20.05
CA LEU A 547 7.80 17.18 19.65
C LEU A 547 7.88 18.40 20.56
N LEU A 548 8.99 18.59 21.28
CA LEU A 548 9.36 19.91 21.82
C LEU A 548 8.90 20.95 20.80
N PRO A 549 8.26 22.08 21.19
CA PRO A 549 7.68 23.01 20.25
C PRO A 549 8.76 23.46 19.27
N SER A 550 8.84 22.81 18.12
CA SER A 550 9.93 22.93 17.13
C SER A 550 9.23 22.99 15.80
N LYS A 551 8.46 24.07 15.61
CA LYS A 551 7.50 24.20 14.51
C LYS A 551 8.13 24.05 13.10
N CYS A 552 9.47 24.03 12.96
CA CYS A 552 10.18 23.83 11.70
C CYS A 552 11.06 22.55 11.66
N PHE A 553 10.49 21.38 11.98
CA PHE A 553 11.23 20.12 11.98
C PHE A 553 11.83 19.71 10.62
N LEU A 554 11.11 19.94 9.51
CA LEU A 554 11.52 19.61 8.14
C LEU A 554 12.05 20.82 7.35
N SER A 555 12.50 21.88 8.04
CA SER A 555 13.08 23.06 7.37
C SER A 555 14.21 22.64 6.41
N GLY A 556 14.13 23.06 5.15
CA GLY A 556 15.13 22.72 4.12
C GLY A 556 14.82 21.46 3.29
N TYR A 557 13.72 20.74 3.55
CA TYR A 557 13.25 19.66 2.67
C TYR A 557 12.10 20.12 1.75
N PRO A 558 12.17 19.89 0.42
CA PRO A 558 11.12 20.32 -0.49
C PRO A 558 9.80 19.59 -0.21
N PRO A 559 8.66 20.31 -0.06
CA PRO A 559 7.35 19.68 0.10
C PRO A 559 7.01 18.68 -1.02
N THR A 560 7.45 18.97 -2.24
CA THR A 560 7.27 18.14 -3.44
C THR A 560 8.00 16.80 -3.40
N LYS A 561 9.07 16.65 -2.60
CA LYS A 561 9.76 15.35 -2.41
C LYS A 561 9.08 14.47 -1.37
N LEU A 562 8.12 15.03 -0.65
CA LEU A 562 7.47 14.42 0.51
C LEU A 562 5.98 14.12 0.26
N THR A 563 5.46 14.48 -0.91
CA THR A 563 4.16 14.01 -1.40
C THR A 563 4.27 12.52 -1.73
N HIS A 564 3.38 11.70 -1.16
CA HIS A 564 3.29 10.24 -1.37
C HIS A 564 4.39 9.40 -0.70
N VAL A 565 5.03 9.91 0.37
CA VAL A 565 5.93 9.07 1.18
C VAL A 565 5.10 8.04 1.95
N GLN A 566 5.39 6.76 1.78
CA GLN A 566 4.70 5.70 2.49
C GLN A 566 5.42 5.38 3.79
N LEU A 567 4.67 5.25 4.89
CA LEU A 567 5.22 4.81 6.17
C LEU A 567 4.97 3.32 6.32
N GLN A 568 6.06 2.55 6.37
CA GLN A 568 6.03 1.12 6.66
C GLN A 568 6.33 0.91 8.15
N ARG A 569 5.50 0.11 8.81
CA ARG A 569 5.76 -0.41 10.16
C ARG A 569 6.74 -1.58 10.08
N LEU A 570 7.86 -1.52 10.81
CA LEU A 570 8.92 -2.54 10.77
C LEU A 570 8.83 -3.61 11.88
N ASP A 571 7.91 -3.47 12.83
CA ASP A 571 7.78 -4.39 13.97
C ASP A 571 6.80 -5.54 13.72
N LEU A 572 7.17 -6.46 12.83
CA LEU A 572 6.44 -7.72 12.65
C LEU A 572 6.94 -8.74 13.70
N CYS A 573 6.42 -8.61 14.92
CA CYS A 573 6.74 -9.49 16.05
C CYS A 573 6.33 -10.95 15.76
N ARG A 574 7.28 -11.89 15.89
CA ARG A 574 7.09 -13.35 15.73
C ARG A 574 6.03 -13.92 16.67
N ASP A 575 5.88 -13.34 17.86
CA ASP A 575 4.98 -13.83 18.91
C ASP A 575 3.56 -13.23 18.81
N CYS A 576 3.34 -12.31 17.86
CA CYS A 576 2.04 -11.69 17.61
C CYS A 576 1.22 -12.38 16.50
N CYS A 577 1.79 -13.40 15.84
CA CYS A 577 1.10 -14.05 14.74
C CYS A 577 -0.01 -14.98 15.26
N LYS A 578 -1.25 -14.75 14.82
CA LYS A 578 -2.41 -15.57 15.18
C LYS A 578 -2.50 -16.76 14.22
N THR A 579 -2.72 -17.96 14.75
CA THR A 579 -3.06 -19.11 13.92
C THR A 579 -4.49 -18.93 13.42
N VAL A 580 -4.69 -18.92 12.11
CA VAL A 580 -6.04 -18.84 11.51
C VAL A 580 -6.42 -20.19 10.92
N SER A 581 -7.72 -20.49 10.97
CA SER A 581 -8.26 -21.73 10.43
C SER A 581 -8.47 -21.69 8.92
N SER A 582 -8.52 -20.49 8.30
CA SER A 582 -8.64 -20.40 6.85
C SER A 582 -7.86 -19.28 6.18
N LEU A 583 -7.45 -19.52 4.94
CA LEU A 583 -6.70 -18.54 4.12
C LEU A 583 -7.68 -17.47 3.63
N GLU A 584 -7.37 -16.20 3.81
CA GLU A 584 -8.05 -15.10 3.12
C GLU A 584 -7.14 -14.55 2.01
N PHE A 585 -7.74 -14.10 0.91
CA PHE A 585 -7.00 -13.57 -0.24
C PHE A 585 -7.12 -12.04 -0.27
N GLY A 586 -5.98 -11.35 -0.32
CA GLY A 586 -5.93 -9.89 -0.50
C GLY A 586 -4.57 -9.31 -0.13
N ASN A 587 -4.04 -8.43 -1.00
CA ASN A 587 -2.76 -7.71 -0.92
C ASN A 587 -1.98 -7.80 0.42
N TYR A 588 -1.16 -8.85 0.55
CA TYR A 588 -0.21 -9.02 1.64
C TYR A 588 1.18 -8.65 1.12
N ASP A 589 1.73 -7.55 1.60
CA ASP A 589 2.99 -7.01 1.06
C ASP A 589 4.22 -7.84 1.48
N HIS A 590 4.08 -8.74 2.49
CA HIS A 590 5.16 -9.60 2.98
C HIS A 590 4.68 -10.98 3.45
N TRP A 591 5.31 -12.05 2.96
CA TRP A 591 5.08 -13.42 3.43
C TRP A 591 6.40 -14.19 3.63
N SER A 592 6.41 -15.22 4.47
CA SER A 592 7.55 -16.16 4.61
C SER A 592 7.07 -17.57 4.90
N MET A 593 7.87 -18.57 4.50
CA MET A 593 7.55 -19.99 4.73
C MET A 593 8.53 -20.58 5.73
N ARG A 594 8.03 -21.20 6.79
CA ARG A 594 8.87 -21.82 7.84
C ARG A 594 8.38 -23.22 8.17
N ASN A 595 9.18 -23.95 8.95
CA ASN A 595 8.84 -25.32 9.37
C ASN A 595 8.47 -26.21 8.17
N ILE A 596 9.35 -26.22 7.15
CA ILE A 596 9.16 -27.05 5.96
C ILE A 596 9.20 -28.52 6.37
N ARG A 597 8.22 -29.28 5.89
CA ARG A 597 7.94 -30.68 6.23
C ARG A 597 7.58 -31.44 4.96
N ASP A 598 7.76 -32.75 4.99
CA ASP A 598 7.31 -33.68 3.94
C ASP A 598 7.79 -33.35 2.53
N MET A 599 8.98 -32.76 2.41
CA MET A 599 9.53 -32.35 1.13
C MET A 599 9.85 -33.56 0.26
N LYS A 600 9.26 -33.61 -0.94
CA LYS A 600 9.42 -34.68 -1.92
C LYS A 600 9.59 -34.10 -3.32
N ARG A 601 10.26 -34.84 -4.20
CA ARG A 601 10.22 -34.53 -5.64
C ARG A 601 8.81 -34.74 -6.16
N ALA A 602 8.34 -33.82 -6.99
CA ALA A 602 7.07 -34.00 -7.70
C ALA A 602 7.24 -35.07 -8.79
N THR A 603 6.19 -35.84 -9.05
CA THR A 603 6.24 -36.99 -9.97
C THR A 603 5.84 -36.53 -11.37
N ILE A 604 6.63 -35.65 -11.97
CA ILE A 604 6.41 -35.29 -13.37
C ILE A 604 6.97 -36.42 -14.22
N TYR A 605 6.08 -37.21 -14.81
CA TYR A 605 6.46 -38.17 -15.85
C TYR A 605 6.86 -37.39 -17.10
N THR A 606 8.17 -37.26 -17.30
CA THR A 606 8.79 -36.89 -18.57
C THR A 606 8.75 -38.11 -19.50
N GLU A 607 9.03 -37.93 -20.79
CA GLU A 607 9.10 -39.04 -21.77
C GLU A 607 10.12 -40.14 -21.36
N THR A 608 11.00 -39.83 -20.40
CA THR A 608 11.86 -40.74 -19.65
C THR A 608 11.20 -41.22 -18.33
N PRO A 609 10.91 -42.53 -18.16
CA PRO A 609 10.40 -43.06 -16.89
C PRO A 609 11.40 -42.83 -15.75
N ASN A 610 10.93 -42.34 -14.59
CA ASN A 610 11.65 -42.19 -13.31
C ASN A 610 12.49 -40.91 -13.09
N GLU A 611 12.42 -39.90 -13.95
CA GLU A 611 13.06 -38.59 -13.71
C GLU A 611 12.04 -37.56 -13.18
N GLY A 612 11.65 -37.69 -11.91
CA GLY A 612 10.71 -36.74 -11.29
C GLY A 612 11.28 -35.32 -11.23
N CYS A 613 10.57 -34.36 -11.83
CA CYS A 613 10.90 -32.93 -11.82
C CYS A 613 9.99 -32.14 -10.86
N GLY A 614 10.56 -31.18 -10.12
CA GLY A 614 9.83 -30.30 -9.21
C GLY A 614 9.76 -30.76 -7.76
N VAL A 615 9.02 -30.00 -6.95
CA VAL A 615 8.91 -30.18 -5.50
C VAL A 615 7.46 -30.06 -5.00
N THR A 616 7.14 -30.87 -3.99
CA THR A 616 5.97 -30.72 -3.13
C THR A 616 6.41 -30.74 -1.67
N PHE A 617 5.85 -29.87 -0.83
CA PHE A 617 6.13 -29.84 0.60
C PHE A 617 4.99 -29.19 1.38
N SER A 618 4.99 -29.37 2.71
CA SER A 618 4.11 -28.69 3.64
C SER A 618 4.90 -27.65 4.43
N THR A 619 4.33 -26.49 4.74
CA THR A 619 5.02 -25.44 5.48
C THR A 619 4.03 -24.58 6.27
N ASP A 620 4.52 -23.85 7.27
CA ASP A 620 3.76 -22.77 7.90
C ASP A 620 4.02 -21.48 7.11
N LEU A 621 2.99 -20.98 6.46
CA LEU A 621 2.99 -19.71 5.75
C LEU A 621 2.66 -18.59 6.75
N TYR A 622 3.59 -17.65 6.89
CA TYR A 622 3.43 -16.43 7.66
C TYR A 622 3.06 -15.33 6.67
N GLN A 623 1.87 -14.75 6.80
CA GLN A 623 1.46 -13.59 6.01
C GLN A 623 1.36 -12.38 6.93
N HIS A 624 1.95 -11.28 6.50
CA HIS A 624 2.03 -10.04 7.24
C HIS A 624 1.18 -8.97 6.54
N THR A 625 0.34 -8.30 7.32
CA THR A 625 -0.39 -7.07 6.93
C THR A 625 0.12 -5.89 7.76
N ASP A 626 -0.39 -4.70 7.46
CA ASP A 626 -0.15 -3.47 8.23
C ASP A 626 -0.50 -3.58 9.73
N GLY A 627 -1.36 -4.53 10.15
CA GLY A 627 -1.83 -4.66 11.54
C GLY A 627 -1.89 -6.06 12.14
N ASP A 628 -1.89 -7.12 11.33
CA ASP A 628 -1.96 -8.52 11.78
C ASP A 628 -0.89 -9.38 11.09
N CYS A 629 -0.41 -10.38 11.83
CA CYS A 629 0.35 -11.49 11.27
C CYS A 629 -0.50 -12.76 11.43
N ILE A 630 -0.68 -13.50 10.35
CA ILE A 630 -1.39 -14.78 10.38
C ILE A 630 -0.43 -15.91 10.03
N VAL A 631 -0.53 -17.01 10.77
CA VAL A 631 0.16 -18.26 10.44
C VAL A 631 -0.88 -19.25 9.99
N GLN A 632 -0.64 -19.88 8.85
CA GLN A 632 -1.44 -20.99 8.40
C GLN A 632 -0.57 -22.10 7.83
N LYS A 633 -0.96 -23.35 8.10
CA LYS A 633 -0.34 -24.50 7.47
C LYS A 633 -0.81 -24.60 6.02
N VAL A 634 0.13 -24.73 5.10
CA VAL A 634 -0.13 -24.81 3.66
C VAL A 634 0.63 -25.97 3.03
N HIS A 635 0.09 -26.46 1.91
CA HIS A 635 0.78 -27.31 0.96
C HIS A 635 1.27 -26.48 -0.21
N VAL A 636 2.52 -26.70 -0.60
CA VAL A 636 3.16 -26.01 -1.71
C VAL A 636 3.52 -27.04 -2.76
N LYS A 637 3.05 -26.82 -3.99
CA LYS A 637 3.43 -27.60 -5.17
C LYS A 637 3.98 -26.66 -6.23
N SER A 638 5.14 -26.99 -6.76
CA SER A 638 5.73 -26.31 -7.92
C SER A 638 4.84 -26.39 -9.16
N ALA A 639 4.75 -25.34 -9.98
CA ALA A 639 3.86 -25.28 -11.14
C ALA A 639 4.60 -25.58 -12.45
N TYR A 640 4.09 -26.53 -13.23
CA TYR A 640 4.65 -26.94 -14.53
C TYR A 640 3.56 -27.13 -15.57
N SER A 641 3.95 -27.04 -16.85
CA SER A 641 3.07 -27.23 -18.00
C SER A 641 3.59 -28.40 -18.84
N ASN A 642 2.78 -29.45 -19.01
CA ASN A 642 2.97 -30.46 -20.06
C ASN A 642 1.61 -30.83 -20.67
N LEU A 643 1.39 -30.40 -21.92
CA LEU A 643 0.13 -30.58 -22.65
C LEU A 643 0.05 -31.89 -23.43
N HIS A 644 1.19 -32.54 -23.66
CA HIS A 644 1.27 -33.70 -24.55
C HIS A 644 1.05 -35.02 -23.82
N HIS A 645 0.93 -35.02 -22.49
CA HIS A 645 0.79 -36.23 -21.69
C HIS A 645 -0.45 -36.21 -20.78
N TYR A 646 -1.26 -37.27 -20.84
CA TYR A 646 -2.47 -37.42 -20.01
C TYR A 646 -2.15 -37.69 -18.52
N GLN A 647 -0.95 -38.22 -18.20
CA GLN A 647 -0.48 -38.37 -16.81
C GLN A 647 0.49 -37.27 -16.39
N GLY A 648 0.84 -36.33 -17.28
CA GLY A 648 1.68 -35.21 -16.88
C GLY A 648 0.92 -34.48 -15.78
N GLU A 649 1.39 -34.58 -14.54
CA GLU A 649 0.87 -33.82 -13.40
C GLU A 649 1.05 -32.34 -13.75
N SER A 650 0.05 -31.75 -14.39
CA SER A 650 0.03 -30.32 -14.59
C SER A 650 -0.56 -29.73 -13.34
N HIS A 651 0.31 -29.29 -12.43
CA HIS A 651 -0.09 -28.52 -11.27
C HIS A 651 -0.79 -27.21 -11.66
N LEU A 652 -0.65 -26.74 -12.91
CA LEU A 652 -1.45 -25.63 -13.45
C LEU A 652 -2.93 -26.01 -13.59
N ARG A 653 -3.27 -27.27 -13.87
CA ARG A 653 -4.67 -27.75 -13.91
C ARG A 653 -5.32 -27.77 -12.54
N GLU A 654 -4.54 -28.08 -11.49
CA GLU A 654 -5.01 -28.02 -10.10
C GLU A 654 -5.44 -26.58 -9.73
N LEU A 655 -4.62 -25.60 -10.10
CA LEU A 655 -4.92 -24.17 -9.97
C LEU A 655 -6.11 -23.73 -10.84
N LYS A 656 -6.18 -24.19 -12.11
CA LYS A 656 -7.32 -23.90 -13.00
C LYS A 656 -8.64 -24.43 -12.45
N ALA A 657 -8.64 -25.61 -11.86
CA ALA A 657 -9.84 -26.17 -11.23
C ALA A 657 -10.24 -25.37 -9.97
N HIS A 658 -9.29 -24.81 -9.21
CA HIS A 658 -9.62 -23.84 -8.16
C HIS A 658 -10.28 -22.58 -8.71
N TYR A 659 -9.74 -21.99 -9.78
CA TYR A 659 -10.36 -20.83 -10.43
C TYR A 659 -11.75 -21.15 -10.99
N LEU A 660 -11.95 -22.32 -11.62
CA LEU A 660 -13.26 -22.75 -12.06
C LEU A 660 -14.24 -22.89 -10.88
N ASP A 661 -13.80 -23.43 -9.74
CA ASP A 661 -14.62 -23.59 -8.53
C ASP A 661 -15.04 -22.24 -7.95
N ARG A 662 -14.14 -21.25 -7.94
CA ARG A 662 -14.44 -19.86 -7.56
C ARG A 662 -15.48 -19.24 -8.49
N VAL A 663 -15.31 -19.41 -9.81
CA VAL A 663 -16.29 -18.88 -10.75
C VAL A 663 -17.61 -19.63 -10.65
N MET A 664 -17.63 -20.94 -10.42
CA MET A 664 -18.87 -21.72 -10.23
C MET A 664 -19.53 -21.50 -8.86
N LEU A 665 -18.80 -20.94 -7.88
CA LEU A 665 -19.22 -20.78 -6.48
C LEU A 665 -19.60 -22.11 -5.84
N THR A 666 -18.87 -23.18 -6.16
CA THR A 666 -19.18 -24.53 -5.67
C THR A 666 -18.51 -24.87 -4.34
N ASN A 667 -17.44 -24.16 -3.96
CA ASN A 667 -16.65 -24.38 -2.73
C ASN A 667 -16.23 -25.85 -2.58
N LEU A 668 -15.79 -26.46 -3.68
CA LEU A 668 -15.34 -27.84 -3.72
C LEU A 668 -13.83 -27.97 -3.60
N THR A 669 -13.07 -26.95 -3.98
CA THR A 669 -11.61 -26.95 -3.89
C THR A 669 -11.16 -26.31 -2.58
N ALA A 670 -10.00 -26.74 -2.07
CA ALA A 670 -9.31 -26.00 -1.03
C ALA A 670 -8.98 -24.58 -1.52
N LYS A 671 -8.91 -23.61 -0.61
CA LYS A 671 -8.47 -22.26 -0.97
C LYS A 671 -7.02 -22.31 -1.41
N SER A 672 -6.75 -21.82 -2.61
CA SER A 672 -5.39 -21.85 -3.13
C SER A 672 -5.04 -20.68 -4.04
N PHE A 673 -3.75 -20.37 -4.16
CA PHE A 673 -3.27 -19.30 -5.02
C PHE A 673 -1.94 -19.62 -5.70
N GLY A 674 -1.73 -18.97 -6.83
CA GLY A 674 -0.47 -18.97 -7.55
C GLY A 674 0.48 -17.88 -7.04
N VAL A 675 1.76 -18.22 -6.87
CA VAL A 675 2.82 -17.30 -6.45
C VAL A 675 4.13 -17.66 -7.14
N ASN A 676 4.95 -16.65 -7.44
CA ASN A 676 6.35 -16.88 -7.75
C ASN A 676 7.14 -16.86 -6.43
N LEU A 677 7.51 -18.03 -5.92
CA LEU A 677 8.24 -18.19 -4.67
C LEU A 677 9.69 -17.73 -4.85
N ASP A 678 10.03 -16.58 -4.29
CA ASP A 678 11.42 -16.20 -4.09
C ASP A 678 11.99 -16.92 -2.86
N PHE A 679 13.12 -17.60 -3.05
CA PHE A 679 13.80 -18.38 -2.02
C PHE A 679 14.32 -17.53 -0.85
N SER A 680 14.41 -16.21 -1.01
CA SER A 680 14.69 -15.27 0.08
C SER A 680 13.65 -15.34 1.21
N HIS A 681 12.41 -15.75 0.89
CA HIS A 681 11.31 -15.92 1.84
C HIS A 681 11.32 -17.30 2.55
N ILE A 682 12.31 -18.15 2.25
CA ILE A 682 12.55 -19.45 2.89
C ILE A 682 13.83 -19.36 3.73
N PRO A 683 13.74 -19.12 5.05
CA PRO A 683 14.90 -18.88 5.91
C PRO A 683 15.71 -20.16 6.22
N ASP A 684 15.20 -21.34 5.86
CA ASP A 684 15.92 -22.61 5.99
C ASP A 684 16.86 -22.81 4.78
N GLY A 685 18.14 -22.53 4.98
CA GLY A 685 19.17 -22.66 3.95
C GLY A 685 19.32 -24.08 3.38
N ASN A 686 19.05 -25.12 4.17
CA ASN A 686 19.14 -26.51 3.71
C ASN A 686 17.94 -26.86 2.83
N SER A 687 16.72 -26.53 3.29
CA SER A 687 15.51 -26.75 2.49
C SER A 687 15.52 -25.91 1.21
N SER A 688 15.99 -24.66 1.27
CA SER A 688 16.17 -23.77 0.11
C SER A 688 17.11 -24.39 -0.93
N ALA A 689 18.25 -24.94 -0.50
CA ALA A 689 19.19 -25.62 -1.39
C ALA A 689 18.59 -26.88 -2.04
N LEU A 690 17.84 -27.69 -1.28
CA LEU A 690 17.15 -28.88 -1.78
C LEU A 690 16.04 -28.56 -2.78
N ILE A 691 15.26 -27.50 -2.54
CA ILE A 691 14.23 -27.03 -3.47
C ILE A 691 14.91 -26.57 -4.78
N LYS A 692 15.96 -25.76 -4.67
CA LYS A 692 16.74 -25.29 -5.83
C LYS A 692 17.35 -26.44 -6.63
N ALA A 693 17.87 -27.47 -5.96
CA ALA A 693 18.41 -28.67 -6.62
C ALA A 693 17.33 -29.49 -7.34
N SER A 694 16.13 -29.59 -6.76
CA SER A 694 14.99 -30.31 -7.36
C SER A 694 14.39 -29.60 -8.59
N MET A 695 14.85 -28.37 -8.87
CA MET A 695 14.39 -27.51 -9.95
C MET A 695 15.33 -27.41 -11.15
N LEU A 696 16.52 -28.03 -11.13
CA LEU A 696 17.48 -28.02 -12.25
C LEU A 696 16.99 -28.82 -13.49
N CYS A 697 15.68 -29.02 -13.62
CA CYS A 697 15.05 -29.77 -14.67
C CYS A 697 14.79 -28.89 -15.91
N PRO A 698 15.02 -29.39 -17.14
CA PRO A 698 14.87 -28.64 -18.39
C PRO A 698 13.43 -28.17 -18.69
N TYR A 699 12.43 -28.70 -17.97
CA TYR A 699 11.02 -28.31 -18.11
C TYR A 699 10.58 -27.16 -17.19
N SER A 700 11.47 -26.65 -16.33
CA SER A 700 11.22 -25.44 -15.53
C SER A 700 11.52 -24.19 -16.37
N GLN A 701 10.67 -23.15 -16.32
CA GLN A 701 11.01 -21.87 -16.95
C GLN A 701 12.23 -21.28 -16.24
N GLN A 702 13.35 -21.18 -16.96
CA GLN A 702 14.63 -20.66 -16.46
C GLN A 702 14.64 -19.12 -16.39
N ASP A 703 13.56 -18.49 -15.91
CA ASP A 703 13.58 -17.05 -15.65
C ASP A 703 13.92 -16.77 -14.18
N THR A 704 14.88 -15.87 -13.99
CA THR A 704 15.80 -15.85 -12.86
C THR A 704 15.18 -15.50 -11.50
N ASN A 705 15.56 -16.28 -10.46
CA ASN A 705 15.39 -16.09 -9.00
C ASN A 705 14.11 -16.57 -8.28
N GLY A 706 13.12 -17.19 -8.93
CA GLY A 706 11.91 -17.68 -8.24
C GLY A 706 11.32 -18.98 -8.80
N LEU A 707 10.48 -19.65 -8.00
CA LEU A 707 9.71 -20.82 -8.37
C LEU A 707 8.23 -20.47 -8.53
N SER A 708 7.69 -20.59 -9.73
CA SER A 708 6.23 -20.60 -9.90
C SER A 708 5.66 -21.78 -9.12
N ALA A 709 4.81 -21.52 -8.13
CA ALA A 709 4.21 -22.52 -7.29
C ALA A 709 2.76 -22.17 -7.00
N PHE A 710 2.04 -23.19 -6.60
CA PHE A 710 0.70 -23.10 -6.10
C PHE A 710 0.68 -23.46 -4.62
N VAL A 711 0.12 -22.57 -3.83
CA VAL A 711 0.00 -22.69 -2.39
C VAL A 711 -1.45 -22.98 -2.06
N THR A 712 -1.70 -24.10 -1.40
CA THR A 712 -3.03 -24.59 -1.03
C THR A 712 -3.15 -24.66 0.48
N GLU A 713 -4.29 -24.24 0.99
CA GLU A 713 -4.69 -24.44 2.36
C GLU A 713 -4.58 -25.92 2.80
N PHE A 714 -4.03 -26.16 3.98
CA PHE A 714 -4.01 -27.49 4.57
C PHE A 714 -5.42 -27.86 5.07
N LEU A 715 -5.97 -28.98 4.59
CA LEU A 715 -7.28 -29.48 5.03
C LEU A 715 -7.12 -30.57 6.10
N PRO A 716 -7.52 -30.33 7.36
CA PRO A 716 -7.54 -31.37 8.38
C PRO A 716 -8.70 -32.35 8.15
N ASN A 717 -8.60 -33.56 8.71
CA ASN A 717 -9.71 -34.53 8.82
C ASN A 717 -10.35 -34.94 7.47
N ILE A 718 -9.52 -35.20 6.46
CA ILE A 718 -9.95 -35.73 5.16
C ILE A 718 -10.00 -37.26 5.18
N GLY A 719 -11.11 -37.81 4.70
CA GLY A 719 -11.35 -39.23 4.57
C GLY A 719 -11.45 -39.70 3.13
N ILE A 720 -11.11 -40.96 2.91
CA ILE A 720 -11.33 -41.68 1.66
C ILE A 720 -12.79 -42.14 1.62
N TYR A 721 -13.51 -41.83 0.56
CA TYR A 721 -14.88 -42.30 0.33
C TYR A 721 -14.96 -43.30 -0.82
N THR A 722 -16.07 -44.04 -0.90
CA THR A 722 -16.31 -45.03 -1.96
C THR A 722 -16.18 -44.41 -3.35
N ARG A 723 -15.61 -45.18 -4.30
CA ARG A 723 -15.48 -44.75 -5.71
C ARG A 723 -16.83 -44.34 -6.27
N MET A 724 -16.89 -43.22 -6.97
CA MET A 724 -18.12 -42.79 -7.67
C MET A 724 -18.64 -43.88 -8.63
N THR A 725 -19.90 -44.28 -8.45
CA THR A 725 -20.61 -45.22 -9.34
C THR A 725 -22.04 -44.75 -9.57
N ILE A 726 -22.72 -45.22 -10.63
CA ILE A 726 -24.17 -44.97 -10.82
C ILE A 726 -24.97 -45.47 -9.61
N LYS A 727 -24.60 -46.61 -9.02
CA LYS A 727 -25.27 -47.13 -7.81
C LYS A 727 -25.17 -46.15 -6.64
N LEU A 728 -24.06 -45.41 -6.52
CA LEU A 728 -23.90 -44.40 -5.48
C LEU A 728 -24.88 -43.23 -5.65
N ALA A 729 -25.23 -42.86 -6.89
CA ALA A 729 -26.25 -41.85 -7.15
C ALA A 729 -27.67 -42.29 -6.74
N GLU A 730 -27.87 -43.59 -6.49
CA GLU A 730 -29.12 -44.21 -6.06
C GLU A 730 -29.10 -44.58 -4.56
N LEU A 731 -28.01 -44.32 -3.84
CA LEU A 731 -27.75 -44.73 -2.45
C LEU A 731 -27.33 -43.54 -1.58
N ALA A 732 -26.96 -43.80 -0.31
CA ALA A 732 -26.39 -42.80 0.57
C ALA A 732 -25.05 -42.29 0.04
N HIS A 733 -24.95 -40.96 -0.12
CA HIS A 733 -23.77 -40.27 -0.60
C HIS A 733 -23.51 -39.01 0.23
N PRO A 734 -22.30 -38.42 0.16
CA PRO A 734 -22.00 -37.12 0.76
C PRO A 734 -23.00 -36.02 0.36
N ASN A 735 -23.14 -35.02 1.23
CA ASN A 735 -24.20 -34.01 1.15
C ASN A 735 -24.18 -33.19 -0.16
N ASN A 736 -23.00 -33.04 -0.77
CA ASN A 736 -22.78 -32.25 -1.98
C ASN A 736 -22.54 -33.10 -3.25
N PHE A 737 -22.93 -34.37 -3.27
CA PHE A 737 -22.65 -35.31 -4.38
C PHE A 737 -22.99 -34.74 -5.77
N HIS A 738 -24.23 -34.32 -6.03
CA HIS A 738 -24.61 -33.82 -7.37
C HIS A 738 -23.90 -32.52 -7.76
N LYS A 739 -23.55 -31.67 -6.78
CA LYS A 739 -22.72 -30.48 -6.99
C LYS A 739 -21.30 -30.89 -7.42
N TYR A 740 -20.71 -31.87 -6.73
CA TYR A 740 -19.38 -32.41 -7.03
C TYR A 740 -19.32 -33.09 -8.40
N VAL A 741 -20.32 -33.90 -8.76
CA VAL A 741 -20.38 -34.54 -10.08
C VAL A 741 -20.59 -33.51 -11.20
N ALA A 742 -21.44 -32.50 -11.02
CA ALA A 742 -21.64 -31.43 -12.00
C ALA A 742 -20.36 -30.65 -12.26
N PHE A 743 -19.59 -30.34 -11.19
CA PHE A 743 -18.29 -29.70 -11.32
C PHE A 743 -17.31 -30.56 -12.12
N GLN A 744 -17.17 -31.84 -11.76
CA GLN A 744 -16.27 -32.75 -12.46
C GLN A 744 -16.64 -32.93 -13.93
N TYR A 745 -17.92 -32.92 -14.26
CA TYR A 745 -18.39 -32.95 -15.63
C TYR A 745 -17.97 -31.70 -16.40
N ILE A 746 -18.28 -30.50 -15.88
CA ILE A 746 -17.93 -29.23 -16.54
C ILE A 746 -16.41 -29.08 -16.67
N GLY A 747 -15.68 -29.46 -15.63
CA GLY A 747 -14.22 -29.44 -15.59
C GLY A 747 -13.54 -30.62 -16.27
N ASN A 748 -14.24 -31.56 -16.92
CA ASN A 748 -13.65 -32.77 -17.53
C ASN A 748 -12.65 -33.54 -16.65
N CYS A 749 -13.03 -33.78 -15.39
CA CYS A 749 -12.12 -34.33 -14.39
C CYS A 749 -11.96 -35.85 -14.50
N MET A 750 -10.74 -36.30 -14.79
CA MET A 750 -10.33 -37.70 -14.76
C MET A 750 -9.72 -38.07 -13.40
N LYS A 751 -10.53 -38.19 -12.34
CA LYS A 751 -10.01 -38.58 -11.01
C LYS A 751 -9.16 -39.85 -11.06
N SER A 752 -8.03 -39.86 -10.34
CA SER A 752 -7.07 -40.97 -10.27
C SER A 752 -7.67 -42.25 -9.66
N LYS A 753 -6.92 -43.36 -9.59
CA LYS A 753 -7.31 -44.54 -8.78
C LYS A 753 -7.34 -44.24 -7.28
N HIS A 754 -6.76 -43.11 -6.86
CA HIS A 754 -6.84 -42.56 -5.52
C HIS A 754 -8.28 -42.12 -5.24
N SER A 755 -8.74 -42.36 -4.03
CA SER A 755 -10.14 -42.24 -3.65
C SER A 755 -10.71 -40.84 -3.79
N ASP A 756 -12.03 -40.73 -3.95
CA ASP A 756 -12.72 -39.46 -3.76
C ASP A 756 -12.60 -39.05 -2.28
N PHE A 757 -12.29 -37.78 -2.04
CA PHE A 757 -12.06 -37.27 -0.68
C PHE A 757 -13.30 -36.61 -0.13
N VAL A 758 -13.59 -36.87 1.14
CA VAL A 758 -14.63 -36.20 1.89
C VAL A 758 -14.04 -35.54 3.13
N ASN A 759 -14.54 -34.36 3.46
CA ASN A 759 -14.31 -33.78 4.78
C ASN A 759 -15.14 -34.59 5.80
N MET A 760 -14.46 -35.21 6.76
CA MET A 760 -15.11 -36.13 7.71
C MET A 760 -16.10 -35.43 8.66
N GLU A 761 -15.96 -34.12 8.87
CA GLU A 761 -16.83 -33.35 9.77
C GLU A 761 -18.14 -32.94 9.07
N THR A 762 -18.05 -32.49 7.83
CA THR A 762 -19.21 -31.98 7.08
C THR A 762 -19.85 -33.02 6.16
N ASN A 763 -19.20 -34.18 6.00
CA ASN A 763 -19.55 -35.23 5.05
C ASN A 763 -19.80 -34.65 3.63
N ASN A 764 -18.92 -33.75 3.20
CA ASN A 764 -18.91 -33.14 1.87
C ASN A 764 -17.70 -33.63 1.09
N TYR A 765 -17.87 -33.94 -0.20
CA TYR A 765 -16.77 -34.12 -1.13
C TYR A 765 -15.91 -32.86 -1.23
N VAL A 766 -14.60 -33.06 -1.31
CA VAL A 766 -13.60 -32.03 -1.54
C VAL A 766 -12.69 -32.47 -2.69
N LEU A 767 -12.43 -31.55 -3.61
CA LEU A 767 -11.48 -31.74 -4.70
C LEU A 767 -10.07 -31.57 -4.16
N ILE A 768 -9.40 -32.71 -4.02
CA ILE A 768 -7.97 -32.84 -3.78
C ILE A 768 -7.40 -33.62 -4.96
N ASP A 769 -6.17 -33.33 -5.36
CA ASP A 769 -5.49 -34.04 -6.45
C ASP A 769 -6.29 -33.93 -7.77
N ASN A 770 -6.46 -32.69 -8.22
CA ASN A 770 -7.22 -32.29 -9.42
C ASN A 770 -6.31 -31.84 -10.57
N ASP A 771 -5.07 -32.31 -10.56
CA ASP A 771 -4.10 -32.29 -11.66
C ASP A 771 -4.61 -32.92 -12.97
N ARG A 772 -5.66 -33.75 -12.89
CA ARG A 772 -6.34 -34.40 -14.03
C ARG A 772 -7.73 -33.82 -14.32
N CYS A 773 -8.01 -32.63 -13.82
CA CYS A 773 -9.12 -31.82 -14.31
C CYS A 773 -8.69 -30.99 -15.50
N LEU A 774 -9.67 -30.50 -16.25
CA LEU A 774 -9.50 -29.56 -17.35
C LEU A 774 -8.56 -30.12 -18.42
N VAL A 775 -8.69 -31.43 -18.64
CA VAL A 775 -8.03 -32.11 -19.75
C VAL A 775 -8.81 -31.74 -21.02
N PRO A 776 -8.18 -31.08 -22.00
CA PRO A 776 -8.87 -30.76 -23.24
C PRO A 776 -9.25 -32.02 -24.01
N ASP A 777 -10.36 -31.96 -24.76
CA ASP A 777 -10.94 -33.12 -25.42
C ASP A 777 -9.97 -33.71 -26.46
N ARG A 778 -9.13 -32.89 -27.11
CA ARG A 778 -8.06 -33.34 -28.03
C ARG A 778 -7.06 -34.29 -27.38
N VAL A 779 -6.75 -34.09 -26.10
CA VAL A 779 -5.90 -35.02 -25.34
C VAL A 779 -6.70 -36.26 -25.00
N GLY A 780 -8.00 -36.10 -24.67
CA GLY A 780 -9.01 -37.14 -24.46
C GLY A 780 -9.05 -38.22 -25.55
N ASP A 781 -8.95 -37.79 -26.81
CA ASP A 781 -9.08 -38.61 -28.01
C ASP A 781 -7.75 -39.28 -28.47
N GLY A 782 -6.60 -38.85 -27.95
CA GLY A 782 -5.26 -39.45 -28.16
C GLY A 782 -4.96 -40.69 -27.28
N ASP A 783 -3.68 -41.04 -27.06
CA ASP A 783 -3.17 -42.22 -26.30
C ASP A 783 -3.52 -42.24 -24.79
N ILE A 784 -4.79 -42.08 -24.45
CA ILE A 784 -5.30 -42.22 -23.08
C ILE A 784 -5.70 -43.69 -22.83
N PRO A 785 -5.20 -44.32 -21.76
CA PRO A 785 -5.61 -45.66 -21.36
C PRO A 785 -7.14 -45.75 -21.19
N ALA A 786 -7.75 -46.82 -21.68
CA ALA A 786 -9.19 -47.03 -21.70
C ALA A 786 -9.89 -46.79 -20.35
N ALA A 787 -9.20 -47.08 -19.24
CA ALA A 787 -9.72 -46.86 -17.89
C ALA A 787 -10.01 -45.39 -17.55
N TYR A 788 -9.30 -44.42 -18.13
CA TYR A 788 -9.55 -43.00 -17.91
C TYR A 788 -10.71 -42.48 -18.75
N ARG A 789 -10.78 -42.88 -20.03
CA ARG A 789 -11.94 -42.62 -20.91
C ARG A 789 -13.23 -43.15 -20.30
N TYR A 790 -13.18 -44.34 -19.71
CA TYR A 790 -14.31 -44.93 -18.98
C TYR A 790 -14.79 -44.05 -17.81
N ARG A 791 -13.88 -43.39 -17.07
CA ARG A 791 -14.25 -42.51 -15.94
C ARG A 791 -14.97 -41.25 -16.39
N LEU A 792 -14.54 -40.62 -17.49
CA LEU A 792 -15.24 -39.46 -18.04
C LEU A 792 -16.64 -39.84 -18.55
N ALA A 793 -16.75 -40.95 -19.28
CA ALA A 793 -18.04 -41.46 -19.73
C ALA A 793 -18.99 -41.72 -18.53
N ARG A 794 -18.44 -42.19 -17.40
CA ARG A 794 -19.20 -42.43 -16.18
C ARG A 794 -19.83 -41.17 -15.58
N LEU A 795 -19.17 -40.01 -15.64
CA LEU A 795 -19.74 -38.74 -15.18
C LEU A 795 -21.01 -38.38 -15.98
N HIS A 796 -20.94 -38.58 -17.30
CA HIS A 796 -22.07 -38.43 -18.21
C HIS A 796 -23.23 -39.37 -17.82
N GLU A 797 -22.93 -40.65 -17.58
CA GLU A 797 -23.94 -41.63 -17.18
C GLU A 797 -24.57 -41.26 -15.83
N ILE A 798 -23.78 -40.83 -14.84
CA ILE A 798 -24.29 -40.45 -13.52
C ILE A 798 -25.25 -39.26 -13.62
N LEU A 799 -24.90 -38.19 -14.34
CA LEU A 799 -25.74 -37.00 -14.43
C LEU A 799 -27.00 -37.22 -15.27
N PHE A 800 -26.87 -37.84 -16.44
CA PHE A 800 -27.94 -37.79 -17.43
C PHE A 800 -28.83 -39.05 -17.47
N THR A 801 -28.52 -40.06 -16.67
CA THR A 801 -29.40 -41.24 -16.47
C THR A 801 -30.45 -40.96 -15.39
N LYS A 802 -31.66 -41.52 -15.53
CA LYS A 802 -32.74 -41.51 -14.52
C LYS A 802 -33.05 -40.13 -13.87
N ARG A 803 -32.85 -39.03 -14.62
CA ARG A 803 -33.10 -37.64 -14.20
C ARG A 803 -32.22 -37.13 -13.05
N HIS A 804 -31.05 -37.71 -12.77
CA HIS A 804 -30.15 -37.22 -11.71
C HIS A 804 -29.68 -35.78 -11.93
N VAL A 805 -29.64 -35.28 -13.17
CA VAL A 805 -29.38 -33.87 -13.48
C VAL A 805 -30.36 -32.92 -12.78
N CYS A 806 -31.59 -33.37 -12.47
CA CYS A 806 -32.58 -32.60 -11.73
C CYS A 806 -32.23 -32.43 -10.24
N GLN A 807 -31.28 -33.22 -9.71
CA GLN A 807 -30.76 -33.12 -8.35
C GLN A 807 -29.57 -32.16 -8.23
N VAL A 808 -29.07 -31.61 -9.35
CA VAL A 808 -28.08 -30.53 -9.32
C VAL A 808 -28.74 -29.30 -8.66
N PRO A 809 -28.11 -28.64 -7.68
CA PRO A 809 -28.70 -27.53 -6.96
C PRO A 809 -29.26 -26.43 -7.90
N ALA A 810 -30.50 -26.01 -7.65
CA ALA A 810 -31.23 -25.10 -8.53
C ALA A 810 -30.50 -23.76 -8.75
N TYR A 811 -29.78 -23.24 -7.76
CA TYR A 811 -29.01 -22.00 -7.88
C TYR A 811 -27.86 -22.12 -8.89
N ILE A 812 -27.22 -23.30 -8.99
CA ILE A 812 -26.17 -23.56 -9.98
C ILE A 812 -26.80 -23.56 -11.38
N ILE A 813 -27.90 -24.30 -11.55
CA ILE A 813 -28.59 -24.41 -12.83
C ILE A 813 -29.09 -23.04 -13.32
N HIS A 814 -29.72 -22.26 -12.44
CA HIS A 814 -30.23 -20.93 -12.77
C HIS A 814 -29.09 -20.00 -13.23
N ARG A 815 -27.97 -20.00 -12.52
CA ARG A 815 -26.79 -19.21 -12.89
C ARG A 815 -26.17 -19.68 -14.20
N LEU A 816 -26.02 -20.98 -14.40
CA LEU A 816 -25.50 -21.55 -15.65
C LEU A 816 -26.40 -21.21 -16.86
N LYS A 817 -27.72 -21.19 -16.70
CA LYS A 817 -28.64 -20.74 -17.75
C LYS A 817 -28.45 -19.27 -18.11
N GLN A 818 -28.32 -18.40 -17.10
CA GLN A 818 -28.04 -16.98 -17.33
C GLN A 818 -26.67 -16.76 -18.01
N MET A 819 -25.63 -17.51 -17.63
CA MET A 819 -24.32 -17.46 -18.28
C MET A 819 -24.36 -18.01 -19.72
N ASN A 820 -25.14 -19.06 -19.97
CA ASN A 820 -25.25 -19.70 -21.28
C ASN A 820 -26.12 -18.88 -22.26
N ALA A 821 -27.07 -18.09 -21.77
CA ALA A 821 -27.93 -17.28 -22.63
C ALA A 821 -27.12 -16.16 -23.33
N VAL A 822 -27.09 -16.19 -24.66
CA VAL A 822 -26.35 -15.22 -25.49
C VAL A 822 -26.88 -13.79 -25.37
N SER A 823 -28.12 -13.59 -24.91
CA SER A 823 -28.70 -12.26 -24.68
C SER A 823 -28.62 -11.77 -23.23
N SER A 824 -27.91 -12.50 -22.37
CA SER A 824 -27.73 -12.15 -20.96
C SER A 824 -26.64 -11.09 -20.78
N GLN A 825 -26.77 -10.26 -19.74
CA GLN A 825 -25.68 -9.38 -19.30
C GLN A 825 -24.59 -10.14 -18.51
N VAL A 826 -24.87 -11.37 -18.10
CA VAL A 826 -23.92 -12.22 -17.39
C VAL A 826 -23.02 -12.92 -18.41
N SER A 827 -21.71 -12.70 -18.30
CA SER A 827 -20.70 -13.37 -19.12
C SER A 827 -20.78 -14.90 -18.99
N SER A 828 -20.35 -15.62 -20.03
CA SER A 828 -20.30 -17.08 -20.02
C SER A 828 -19.39 -17.62 -18.92
N LEU A 829 -19.55 -18.89 -18.55
CA LEU A 829 -18.73 -19.50 -17.51
C LEU A 829 -17.25 -19.53 -17.94
N GLY A 830 -16.99 -19.88 -19.20
CA GLY A 830 -15.66 -19.84 -19.80
C GLY A 830 -15.02 -18.46 -19.79
N THR A 831 -15.81 -17.41 -20.10
CA THR A 831 -15.33 -16.02 -20.07
C THR A 831 -15.00 -15.56 -18.66
N GLN A 832 -15.88 -15.87 -17.70
CA GLN A 832 -15.62 -15.54 -16.29
C GLN A 832 -14.41 -16.33 -15.76
N PHE A 833 -14.29 -17.61 -16.11
CA PHE A 833 -13.16 -18.46 -15.76
C PHE A 833 -11.85 -17.89 -16.32
N ARG A 834 -11.81 -17.49 -17.59
CA ARG A 834 -10.64 -16.82 -18.17
C ARG A 834 -10.29 -15.52 -17.45
N LYS A 835 -11.27 -14.67 -17.14
CA LYS A 835 -11.07 -13.42 -16.39
C LYS A 835 -10.55 -13.66 -14.98
N GLU A 836 -11.01 -14.71 -14.31
CA GLU A 836 -10.52 -15.12 -12.99
C GLU A 836 -9.05 -15.54 -13.03
N VAL A 837 -8.60 -16.16 -14.13
CA VAL A 837 -7.17 -16.41 -14.35
C VAL A 837 -6.42 -15.09 -14.56
N GLU A 838 -6.95 -14.21 -15.43
CA GLU A 838 -6.33 -12.92 -15.77
C GLU A 838 -6.20 -11.98 -14.56
N SER A 839 -7.08 -12.08 -13.55
CA SER A 839 -7.00 -11.28 -12.32
C SER A 839 -5.82 -11.64 -11.41
N HIS A 840 -5.06 -12.71 -11.71
CA HIS A 840 -3.92 -13.17 -10.93
C HIS A 840 -2.61 -13.07 -11.75
N PRO A 841 -2.02 -11.86 -11.87
CA PRO A 841 -0.97 -11.56 -12.85
C PRO A 841 0.31 -12.39 -12.69
N ALA A 842 0.60 -12.87 -11.48
CA ALA A 842 1.78 -13.69 -11.20
C ALA A 842 1.77 -15.03 -11.96
N MET A 843 0.59 -15.64 -12.16
CA MET A 843 0.46 -16.94 -12.82
C MET A 843 -0.32 -16.89 -14.13
N ALA A 844 -1.05 -15.80 -14.41
CA ALA A 844 -1.86 -15.67 -15.62
C ALA A 844 -1.10 -16.00 -16.92
N PRO A 845 0.15 -15.54 -17.15
CA PRO A 845 0.89 -15.87 -18.37
C PRO A 845 1.13 -17.37 -18.56
N LEU A 846 1.35 -18.10 -17.47
CA LEU A 846 1.57 -19.56 -17.50
C LEU A 846 0.27 -20.32 -17.72
N VAL A 847 -0.77 -19.97 -16.95
CA VAL A 847 -2.05 -20.68 -16.96
C VAL A 847 -2.80 -20.47 -18.28
N LEU A 848 -2.76 -19.25 -18.84
CA LEU A 848 -3.42 -18.93 -20.11
C LEU A 848 -2.69 -19.55 -21.31
N LYS A 849 -1.35 -19.61 -21.27
CA LYS A 849 -0.53 -20.19 -22.35
C LYS A 849 -0.70 -21.70 -22.43
N GLU A 850 -0.92 -22.37 -21.30
CA GLU A 850 -1.06 -23.82 -21.27
C GLU A 850 -2.21 -24.29 -22.17
N ASP A 851 -3.44 -23.81 -22.00
CA ASP A 851 -4.52 -24.30 -22.88
C ASP A 851 -5.62 -23.26 -23.08
N PRO A 852 -5.65 -22.56 -24.23
CA PRO A 852 -6.65 -21.53 -24.49
C PRO A 852 -8.03 -22.10 -24.86
N GLU A 853 -8.11 -23.35 -25.34
CA GLU A 853 -9.38 -23.96 -25.80
C GLU A 853 -10.29 -24.36 -24.63
N ILE A 854 -9.72 -24.68 -23.46
CA ILE A 854 -10.48 -25.20 -22.31
C ILE A 854 -11.62 -24.29 -21.87
N TYR A 855 -11.47 -22.97 -22.03
CA TYR A 855 -12.50 -21.99 -21.67
C TYR A 855 -13.73 -22.12 -22.58
N GLU A 856 -13.52 -22.43 -23.87
CA GLU A 856 -14.60 -22.68 -24.84
C GLU A 856 -15.30 -24.01 -24.54
N GLU A 857 -14.53 -25.07 -24.26
CA GLU A 857 -15.05 -26.39 -23.92
C GLU A 857 -15.91 -26.38 -22.64
N VAL A 858 -15.52 -25.58 -21.64
CA VAL A 858 -16.31 -25.38 -20.42
C VAL A 858 -17.70 -24.84 -20.75
N ASP A 859 -17.80 -23.81 -21.61
CA ASP A 859 -19.09 -23.35 -22.10
C ASP A 859 -19.82 -24.42 -22.92
N GLY A 860 -19.07 -25.31 -23.59
CA GLY A 860 -19.59 -26.45 -24.35
C GLY A 860 -20.38 -27.38 -23.45
N ARG A 861 -19.74 -27.82 -22.38
CA ARG A 861 -20.32 -28.73 -21.38
C ARG A 861 -21.45 -28.07 -20.59
N VAL A 862 -21.37 -26.76 -20.31
CA VAL A 862 -22.49 -26.01 -19.71
C VAL A 862 -23.72 -26.05 -20.61
N SER A 863 -23.58 -25.77 -21.91
CA SER A 863 -24.69 -25.86 -22.88
C SER A 863 -25.31 -27.27 -22.92
N VAL A 864 -24.50 -28.32 -22.79
CA VAL A 864 -25.02 -29.69 -22.64
C VAL A 864 -25.83 -29.87 -21.36
N LEU A 865 -25.27 -29.50 -20.23
CA LEU A 865 -25.89 -29.70 -18.92
C LEU A 865 -27.22 -28.97 -18.80
N VAL A 866 -27.29 -27.68 -19.15
CA VAL A 866 -28.54 -26.91 -19.05
C VAL A 866 -29.60 -27.42 -20.03
N ALA A 867 -29.18 -27.88 -21.22
CA ALA A 867 -30.09 -28.43 -22.21
C ALA A 867 -30.69 -29.77 -21.79
N GLU A 868 -29.92 -30.64 -21.12
CA GLU A 868 -30.45 -31.90 -20.55
C GLU A 868 -31.35 -31.61 -19.35
N TYR A 869 -31.00 -30.62 -18.51
CA TYR A 869 -31.87 -30.17 -17.43
C TYR A 869 -33.23 -29.68 -17.96
N ASN A 870 -33.24 -28.86 -19.01
CA ASN A 870 -34.48 -28.39 -19.65
C ASN A 870 -35.35 -29.57 -20.13
N ALA A 871 -34.72 -30.53 -20.81
CA ALA A 871 -35.40 -31.68 -21.38
C ALA A 871 -35.99 -32.61 -20.32
N LEU A 872 -35.24 -32.88 -19.24
CA LEU A 872 -35.59 -33.89 -18.24
C LEU A 872 -36.36 -33.33 -17.04
N CYS A 873 -36.17 -32.06 -16.70
CA CYS A 873 -36.69 -31.45 -15.48
C CYS A 873 -37.76 -30.37 -15.75
N GLU A 874 -37.69 -29.67 -16.87
CA GLU A 874 -38.58 -28.53 -17.18
C GLU A 874 -39.55 -28.78 -18.32
N GLY A 875 -39.45 -29.94 -18.98
CA GLY A 875 -40.36 -30.36 -20.04
C GLY A 875 -40.27 -29.50 -21.30
N TYR A 876 -39.09 -28.93 -21.58
CA TYR A 876 -38.82 -28.00 -22.68
C TYR A 876 -39.51 -26.62 -22.55
N ASN A 877 -39.87 -26.19 -21.34
CA ASN A 877 -40.54 -24.90 -21.14
C ASN A 877 -39.53 -23.74 -21.20
N THR A 878 -39.64 -22.90 -22.23
CA THR A 878 -38.75 -21.75 -22.45
C THR A 878 -38.89 -20.64 -21.40
N ASP A 879 -40.08 -20.44 -20.83
CA ASP A 879 -40.29 -19.50 -19.72
C ASP A 879 -39.64 -19.98 -18.41
N LYS A 880 -39.40 -21.29 -18.24
CA LYS A 880 -38.57 -21.83 -17.13
C LYS A 880 -37.08 -21.81 -17.48
N PHE A 881 -36.74 -22.08 -18.74
CA PHE A 881 -35.37 -22.12 -19.21
C PHE A 881 -34.68 -20.74 -19.16
N ASP A 882 -35.26 -19.72 -19.80
CA ASP A 882 -34.75 -18.34 -19.85
C ASP A 882 -35.58 -17.40 -18.95
N SER A 883 -35.99 -17.88 -17.77
CA SER A 883 -36.99 -17.23 -16.91
C SER A 883 -36.70 -15.76 -16.58
N SER A 884 -35.43 -15.42 -16.33
CA SER A 884 -35.03 -14.05 -16.00
C SER A 884 -35.21 -13.10 -17.17
N LEU A 885 -34.74 -13.47 -18.36
CA LEU A 885 -34.80 -12.61 -19.55
C LEU A 885 -36.21 -12.55 -20.14
N ARG A 886 -36.90 -13.69 -20.23
CA ARG A 886 -38.27 -13.72 -20.80
C ARG A 886 -39.27 -12.95 -19.94
N LYS A 887 -39.11 -12.97 -18.60
CA LYS A 887 -39.91 -12.11 -17.71
C LYS A 887 -39.69 -10.62 -18.04
N VAL A 888 -38.43 -10.21 -18.19
CA VAL A 888 -38.07 -8.83 -18.55
C VAL A 888 -38.68 -8.44 -19.88
N TYR A 889 -38.47 -9.25 -20.91
CA TYR A 889 -38.96 -8.95 -22.26
C TYR A 889 -40.48 -8.88 -22.35
N LYS A 890 -41.20 -9.75 -21.62
CA LYS A 890 -42.66 -9.77 -21.62
C LYS A 890 -43.29 -8.64 -20.82
N THR A 891 -42.69 -8.26 -19.68
CA THR A 891 -43.42 -7.45 -18.66
C THR A 891 -42.71 -6.21 -18.15
N SER A 892 -41.38 -6.10 -18.25
CA SER A 892 -40.67 -5.01 -17.58
C SER A 892 -40.86 -3.65 -18.26
N PRO A 893 -40.82 -2.54 -17.50
CA PRO A 893 -40.90 -1.19 -18.07
C PRO A 893 -39.72 -0.90 -19.00
N ILE A 894 -39.99 -0.16 -20.08
CA ILE A 894 -38.97 0.38 -20.99
C ILE A 894 -38.62 1.79 -20.52
N ILE A 895 -37.32 2.05 -20.31
CA ILE A 895 -36.83 3.32 -19.78
C ILE A 895 -36.12 4.18 -20.84
N GLU A 896 -35.55 3.56 -21.87
CA GLU A 896 -34.96 4.25 -23.01
C GLU A 896 -35.34 3.52 -24.29
N LEU A 897 -35.56 4.28 -25.36
CA LEU A 897 -36.02 3.76 -26.63
C LEU A 897 -35.53 4.62 -27.80
N TYR A 898 -34.99 3.97 -28.83
CA TYR A 898 -34.50 4.61 -30.04
C TYR A 898 -35.10 3.94 -31.28
N LEU A 899 -35.62 4.73 -32.21
CA LEU A 899 -35.99 4.25 -33.55
C LEU A 899 -34.72 4.11 -34.38
N VAL A 900 -34.59 3.03 -35.14
CA VAL A 900 -33.42 2.80 -36.00
C VAL A 900 -33.78 3.12 -37.44
N HIS A 901 -33.06 4.09 -38.02
CA HIS A 901 -33.29 4.57 -39.37
C HIS A 901 -33.11 3.44 -40.39
N GLY A 902 -34.13 3.22 -41.25
CA GLY A 902 -34.10 2.18 -42.28
C GLY A 902 -34.19 0.74 -41.74
N ARG A 903 -34.79 0.54 -40.57
CA ARG A 903 -35.04 -0.79 -39.97
C ARG A 903 -36.49 -0.94 -39.52
N ASP A 904 -36.93 -2.19 -39.39
CA ASP A 904 -38.26 -2.62 -38.92
C ASP A 904 -38.33 -2.82 -37.39
N TYR A 905 -37.28 -2.41 -36.67
CA TYR A 905 -37.17 -2.63 -35.23
C TYR A 905 -36.81 -1.37 -34.46
N ILE A 906 -37.16 -1.42 -33.19
CA ILE A 906 -36.88 -0.38 -32.21
C ILE A 906 -35.82 -0.90 -31.23
N LEU A 907 -34.81 -0.10 -30.90
CA LEU A 907 -33.85 -0.44 -29.86
C LEU A 907 -34.38 0.02 -28.51
N ALA A 908 -34.56 -0.88 -27.55
CA ALA A 908 -35.08 -0.53 -26.22
C ALA A 908 -34.18 -1.02 -25.09
N LYS A 909 -34.13 -0.24 -24.02
CA LYS A 909 -33.51 -0.57 -22.74
C LYS A 909 -34.59 -0.68 -21.67
N PHE A 910 -34.58 -1.79 -20.95
CA PHE A 910 -35.53 -2.10 -19.88
C PHE A 910 -35.02 -1.58 -18.53
N ALA A 911 -35.91 -1.46 -17.55
CA ALA A 911 -35.59 -0.95 -16.21
C ALA A 911 -34.45 -1.72 -15.52
N GLU A 912 -34.31 -3.01 -15.81
CA GLU A 912 -33.26 -3.90 -15.31
C GLU A 912 -31.92 -3.72 -16.05
N GLY A 913 -31.85 -2.79 -17.01
CA GLY A 913 -30.66 -2.47 -17.80
C GLY A 913 -30.49 -3.31 -19.08
N THR A 914 -31.26 -4.38 -19.25
CA THR A 914 -31.21 -5.24 -20.46
C THR A 914 -31.57 -4.45 -21.71
N VAL A 915 -30.90 -4.75 -22.83
CA VAL A 915 -31.15 -4.11 -24.14
C VAL A 915 -31.69 -5.15 -25.12
N ALA A 916 -32.71 -4.80 -25.90
CA ALA A 916 -33.29 -5.68 -26.92
C ALA A 916 -33.74 -4.91 -28.16
N TYR A 917 -33.87 -5.65 -29.26
CA TYR A 917 -34.48 -5.20 -30.50
C TYR A 917 -35.96 -5.59 -30.49
N LEU A 918 -36.85 -4.61 -30.55
CA LEU A 918 -38.29 -4.80 -30.62
C LEU A 918 -38.65 -4.81 -32.10
N LYS A 919 -38.64 -6.00 -32.71
CA LYS A 919 -39.00 -6.20 -34.12
C LYS A 919 -40.52 -6.12 -34.24
N VAL A 920 -41.03 -5.18 -35.03
CA VAL A 920 -42.46 -4.95 -35.19
C VAL A 920 -43.07 -6.07 -36.05
N VAL A 921 -44.24 -6.57 -35.64
CA VAL A 921 -44.96 -7.63 -36.35
C VAL A 921 -46.13 -7.04 -37.11
N GLY A 922 -46.04 -7.09 -38.43
CA GLY A 922 -47.07 -6.62 -39.35
C GLY A 922 -48.01 -7.70 -39.85
N GLY A 923 -49.12 -7.29 -40.45
CA GLY A 923 -50.12 -8.18 -41.08
C GLY A 923 -49.78 -8.61 -42.51
N GLU A 924 -48.74 -8.04 -43.09
CA GLU A 924 -48.34 -8.26 -44.50
C GLU A 924 -47.25 -9.33 -44.63
N ALA A 925 -47.03 -9.81 -45.86
CA ALA A 925 -45.93 -10.72 -46.17
C ALA A 925 -44.57 -10.03 -45.96
N ARG A 926 -43.49 -10.83 -45.95
CA ARG A 926 -42.13 -10.32 -45.84
C ARG A 926 -41.75 -9.48 -47.07
N GLU A 927 -41.19 -8.30 -46.82
CA GLU A 927 -40.73 -7.36 -47.86
C GLU A 927 -39.23 -7.07 -47.73
N ASP A 928 -38.57 -6.76 -48.84
CA ASP A 928 -37.18 -6.28 -48.87
C ASP A 928 -37.20 -4.77 -49.13
N MET A 929 -36.79 -3.99 -48.13
CA MET A 929 -36.72 -2.53 -48.20
C MET A 929 -35.30 -2.08 -47.88
N ASP A 930 -34.70 -1.31 -48.80
CA ASP A 930 -33.35 -0.77 -48.68
C ASP A 930 -32.28 -1.84 -48.38
N GLY A 931 -32.47 -3.08 -48.87
CA GLY A 931 -31.57 -4.22 -48.68
C GLY A 931 -31.77 -4.98 -47.36
N TYR A 932 -32.83 -4.65 -46.62
CA TYR A 932 -33.18 -5.26 -45.34
C TYR A 932 -34.54 -5.92 -45.39
N VAL A 933 -34.66 -7.00 -44.64
CA VAL A 933 -35.86 -7.81 -44.57
C VAL A 933 -36.76 -7.28 -43.47
N PHE A 934 -37.96 -6.86 -43.84
CA PHE A 934 -38.95 -6.34 -42.89
C PHE A 934 -39.93 -7.43 -42.47
N ASN A 935 -40.55 -7.22 -41.31
CA ASN A 935 -41.46 -8.17 -40.64
C ASN A 935 -40.77 -9.47 -40.16
N GLY A 936 -39.44 -9.51 -40.05
CA GLY A 936 -38.67 -10.73 -39.77
C GLY A 936 -38.78 -11.27 -38.32
N GLY A 937 -39.49 -10.59 -37.43
CA GLY A 937 -39.55 -10.91 -36.00
C GLY A 937 -40.07 -12.31 -35.67
N LEU A 938 -41.07 -12.80 -36.42
CA LEU A 938 -41.64 -14.13 -36.18
C LEU A 938 -40.68 -15.27 -36.55
N ALA A 939 -39.79 -15.07 -37.53
CA ALA A 939 -38.75 -16.05 -37.84
C ALA A 939 -37.72 -16.17 -36.70
N GLU A 940 -37.32 -15.05 -36.09
CA GLU A 940 -36.44 -15.03 -34.92
C GLU A 940 -37.07 -15.76 -33.72
N LEU A 941 -38.37 -15.55 -33.49
CA LEU A 941 -39.11 -16.20 -32.42
C LEU A 941 -39.15 -17.73 -32.59
N VAL A 942 -39.45 -18.20 -33.80
CA VAL A 942 -39.49 -19.65 -34.08
C VAL A 942 -38.09 -20.25 -34.00
N ALA A 943 -37.07 -19.56 -34.51
CA ALA A 943 -35.67 -19.98 -34.39
C ALA A 943 -35.27 -20.11 -32.91
N TYR A 944 -35.63 -19.15 -32.07
CA TYR A 944 -35.38 -19.22 -30.62
C TYR A 944 -35.98 -20.49 -29.98
N HIS A 945 -37.27 -20.77 -30.23
CA HIS A 945 -37.91 -21.95 -29.65
C HIS A 945 -37.32 -23.27 -30.16
N LEU A 946 -36.99 -23.35 -31.45
CA LEU A 946 -36.31 -24.52 -32.03
C LEU A 946 -34.91 -24.74 -31.43
N ASP A 947 -34.14 -23.66 -31.24
CA ASP A 947 -32.82 -23.71 -30.62
C ASP A 947 -32.89 -24.28 -29.19
N ARG A 948 -33.89 -23.88 -28.40
CA ARG A 948 -34.09 -24.40 -27.03
C ARG A 948 -34.56 -25.85 -27.01
N LEU A 949 -35.36 -26.28 -27.99
CA LEU A 949 -35.79 -27.69 -28.14
C LEU A 949 -34.63 -28.60 -28.52
N LEU A 950 -33.79 -28.17 -29.46
CA LEU A 950 -32.56 -28.86 -29.84
C LEU A 950 -31.49 -28.74 -28.74
N GLY A 951 -31.64 -27.75 -27.85
CA GLY A 951 -30.75 -27.42 -26.75
C GLY A 951 -29.35 -27.08 -27.20
N MET A 952 -29.29 -26.20 -28.20
CA MET A 952 -28.06 -25.57 -28.69
C MET A 952 -27.73 -24.35 -27.81
N GLY A 953 -28.73 -23.50 -27.53
CA GLY A 953 -28.58 -22.35 -26.65
C GLY A 953 -27.86 -21.16 -27.31
N ARG A 954 -27.92 -21.03 -28.64
CA ARG A 954 -27.08 -20.11 -29.43
C ARG A 954 -27.85 -19.02 -30.18
N VAL A 955 -29.17 -19.15 -30.25
CA VAL A 955 -30.07 -18.08 -30.73
C VAL A 955 -30.36 -17.10 -29.59
N ALA A 956 -30.48 -15.82 -29.93
CA ALA A 956 -30.90 -14.76 -29.02
C ALA A 956 -32.22 -15.11 -28.33
N VAL A 957 -32.33 -14.75 -27.05
CA VAL A 957 -33.57 -14.97 -26.30
C VAL A 957 -34.65 -14.08 -26.90
N ALA A 958 -35.73 -14.69 -27.36
CA ALA A 958 -36.86 -14.00 -27.94
C ALA A 958 -38.12 -14.18 -27.08
N ALA A 959 -38.98 -13.19 -27.05
CA ALA A 959 -40.33 -13.28 -26.50
C ALA A 959 -41.26 -12.32 -27.24
N THR A 960 -42.55 -12.61 -27.24
CA THR A 960 -43.55 -11.69 -27.76
C THR A 960 -44.00 -10.70 -26.70
N ARG A 961 -44.32 -9.48 -27.12
CA ARG A 961 -44.93 -8.46 -26.26
C ARG A 961 -45.89 -7.60 -27.07
N ARG A 962 -47.04 -7.28 -26.47
CA ARG A 962 -47.89 -6.17 -26.89
C ARG A 962 -47.41 -4.89 -26.22
N LEU A 963 -46.87 -3.96 -27.01
CA LEU A 963 -46.41 -2.66 -26.53
C LEU A 963 -47.56 -1.67 -26.58
N LEU A 964 -48.20 -1.44 -25.43
CA LEU A 964 -49.24 -0.41 -25.28
C LEU A 964 -48.59 0.98 -25.35
N LEU A 965 -49.11 1.83 -26.22
CA LEU A 965 -48.68 3.21 -26.42
C LEU A 965 -49.68 4.17 -25.76
N ASP A 966 -49.79 4.07 -24.44
CA ASP A 966 -50.68 4.88 -23.59
C ASP A 966 -50.23 6.36 -23.48
N GLY A 967 -49.02 6.67 -23.96
CA GLY A 967 -48.38 7.98 -23.82
C GLY A 967 -47.29 8.03 -22.76
N ASN A 968 -46.96 6.91 -22.12
CA ASN A 968 -45.89 6.81 -21.13
C ASN A 968 -44.63 6.12 -21.65
N VAL A 969 -44.66 5.53 -22.86
CA VAL A 969 -43.48 4.92 -23.49
C VAL A 969 -42.56 6.04 -24.01
N PRO A 970 -41.35 6.21 -23.42
CA PRO A 970 -40.45 7.27 -23.83
C PRO A 970 -39.89 7.02 -25.24
N ILE A 971 -39.45 8.08 -25.90
CA ILE A 971 -38.57 8.00 -27.08
C ILE A 971 -37.42 8.99 -26.89
N ASN A 972 -36.19 8.51 -27.06
CA ASN A 972 -34.96 9.27 -26.81
C ASN A 972 -34.35 9.82 -28.11
N GLY A 973 -34.63 9.20 -29.26
CA GLY A 973 -34.10 9.67 -30.53
C GLY A 973 -34.34 8.72 -31.70
N VAL A 974 -33.88 9.16 -32.87
CA VAL A 974 -33.66 8.33 -34.05
C VAL A 974 -32.15 8.14 -34.21
N ILE A 975 -31.71 6.90 -34.36
CA ILE A 975 -30.31 6.52 -34.56
C ILE A 975 -30.10 5.87 -35.93
N ASN A 976 -28.89 5.91 -36.47
CA ASN A 976 -28.52 5.07 -37.60
C ASN A 976 -28.20 3.64 -37.15
N VAL A 977 -27.83 2.79 -38.10
CA VAL A 977 -27.62 1.35 -37.86
C VAL A 977 -26.32 1.06 -37.10
N GLN A 978 -25.38 2.02 -37.07
CA GLN A 978 -24.17 2.01 -36.25
C GLN A 978 -24.41 2.52 -34.82
N GLY A 979 -25.59 3.08 -34.54
CA GLY A 979 -25.98 3.62 -33.23
C GLY A 979 -25.68 5.11 -33.04
N GLU A 980 -25.32 5.83 -34.09
CA GLU A 980 -25.09 7.28 -34.04
C GLU A 980 -26.43 8.03 -34.07
N MET A 981 -26.55 9.09 -33.27
CA MET A 981 -27.77 9.87 -33.15
C MET A 981 -27.99 10.74 -34.39
N LEU A 982 -29.12 10.53 -35.07
CA LEU A 982 -29.58 11.35 -36.20
C LEU A 982 -30.54 12.45 -35.73
N GLU A 983 -31.38 12.13 -34.74
CA GLU A 983 -32.32 13.06 -34.12
C GLU A 983 -32.42 12.73 -32.62
N GLY A 984 -32.35 13.74 -31.74
CA GLY A 984 -32.36 13.57 -30.29
C GLY A 984 -33.56 14.26 -29.63
N PHE A 985 -34.17 13.58 -28.66
CA PHE A 985 -35.33 14.09 -27.92
C PHE A 985 -35.00 14.23 -26.43
N ASN A 986 -35.17 15.43 -25.89
CA ASN A 986 -34.75 15.78 -24.52
C ASN A 986 -35.93 16.08 -23.57
N GLY A 987 -37.18 15.77 -23.95
CA GLY A 987 -38.38 16.12 -23.17
C GLY A 987 -39.21 14.95 -22.66
N LYS A 988 -39.76 15.06 -21.43
CA LYS A 988 -40.83 14.17 -20.91
C LYS A 988 -42.13 14.18 -21.75
N LYS A 989 -42.23 15.06 -22.76
CA LYS A 989 -43.38 15.22 -23.66
C LYS A 989 -43.22 14.47 -24.99
N ASP A 990 -42.04 13.89 -25.25
CA ASP A 990 -41.72 13.16 -26.47
C ASP A 990 -41.93 11.67 -26.20
N THR A 991 -43.05 11.15 -26.70
CA THR A 991 -43.50 9.77 -26.46
C THR A 991 -43.54 9.03 -27.78
N LEU A 992 -43.26 7.72 -27.76
CA LEU A 992 -43.27 6.91 -28.97
C LEU A 992 -44.62 7.00 -29.72
N ARG A 993 -45.73 7.06 -28.96
CA ARG A 993 -47.09 7.27 -29.48
C ARG A 993 -47.16 8.51 -30.36
N ARG A 994 -46.73 9.66 -29.82
CA ARG A 994 -46.82 10.95 -30.50
C ARG A 994 -45.97 10.96 -31.76
N TYR A 995 -44.72 10.51 -31.64
CA TYR A 995 -43.78 10.50 -32.75
C TYR A 995 -44.26 9.61 -33.91
N LEU A 996 -44.68 8.37 -33.64
CA LEU A 996 -45.14 7.47 -34.71
C LEU A 996 -46.43 7.96 -35.40
N THR A 997 -47.32 8.64 -34.66
CA THR A 997 -48.54 9.23 -35.25
C THR A 997 -48.20 10.38 -36.21
N ASP A 998 -47.18 11.18 -35.90
CA ASP A 998 -46.70 12.25 -36.79
C ASP A 998 -45.82 11.72 -37.94
N ALA A 999 -45.08 10.64 -37.71
CA ALA A 999 -44.08 10.11 -38.63
C ALA A 999 -44.68 9.48 -39.89
N GLU A 1000 -45.91 8.96 -39.85
CA GLU A 1000 -46.57 8.30 -40.99
C GLU A 1000 -46.57 9.15 -42.27
N THR A 1001 -46.61 10.49 -42.14
CA THR A 1001 -46.67 11.42 -43.29
C THR A 1001 -45.50 12.40 -43.36
N LYS A 1002 -44.65 12.50 -42.33
CA LYS A 1002 -43.65 13.58 -42.18
C LYS A 1002 -42.19 13.11 -42.11
N THR A 1003 -41.92 11.83 -41.88
CA THR A 1003 -40.53 11.33 -41.78
C THR A 1003 -40.00 10.86 -43.15
N PRO A 1004 -38.74 11.12 -43.52
CA PRO A 1004 -38.15 10.60 -44.76
C PRO A 1004 -37.72 9.12 -44.66
N SER A 1005 -37.73 8.52 -43.46
CA SER A 1005 -37.29 7.13 -43.26
C SER A 1005 -38.40 6.12 -43.55
N LYS A 1006 -38.28 5.35 -44.65
CA LYS A 1006 -39.23 4.29 -45.02
C LYS A 1006 -39.45 3.25 -43.91
N GLY A 1007 -38.39 2.92 -43.16
CA GLY A 1007 -38.46 2.01 -42.01
C GLY A 1007 -39.40 2.50 -40.91
N ILE A 1008 -39.28 3.76 -40.54
CA ILE A 1008 -40.11 4.37 -39.50
C ILE A 1008 -41.56 4.53 -39.97
N GLN A 1009 -41.76 4.91 -41.24
CA GLN A 1009 -43.11 4.93 -41.85
C GLN A 1009 -43.78 3.56 -41.79
N TRP A 1010 -43.04 2.49 -42.10
CA TRP A 1010 -43.54 1.13 -42.02
C TRP A 1010 -43.91 0.73 -40.59
N ILE A 1011 -43.09 1.07 -39.60
CA ILE A 1011 -43.44 0.85 -38.18
C ILE A 1011 -44.71 1.62 -37.79
N ALA A 1012 -44.85 2.87 -38.22
CA ALA A 1012 -46.03 3.68 -37.97
C ALA A 1012 -47.29 3.09 -38.61
N HIS A 1013 -47.20 2.58 -39.84
CA HIS A 1013 -48.31 1.93 -40.55
C HIS A 1013 -48.85 0.68 -39.81
N ASN A 1014 -47.99 0.00 -39.05
CA ASN A 1014 -48.36 -1.20 -38.28
C ASN A 1014 -48.94 -0.88 -36.89
N LEU A 1015 -49.22 0.39 -36.58
CA LEU A 1015 -49.95 0.78 -35.37
C LEU A 1015 -51.37 0.21 -35.40
N LYS A 1016 -51.71 -0.59 -34.37
CA LYS A 1016 -53.04 -1.17 -34.19
C LYS A 1016 -53.81 -0.39 -33.12
N LYS A 1017 -55.15 -0.43 -33.19
CA LYS A 1017 -56.04 0.24 -32.23
C LYS A 1017 -57.00 -0.76 -31.60
N SER A 1018 -57.06 -0.79 -30.27
CA SER A 1018 -58.05 -1.56 -29.50
C SER A 1018 -58.60 -0.71 -28.37
N GLN A 1019 -59.93 -0.60 -28.25
CA GLN A 1019 -60.61 0.09 -27.13
C GLN A 1019 -60.04 1.48 -26.75
N HIS A 1020 -59.66 2.29 -27.75
CA HIS A 1020 -59.01 3.63 -27.64
C HIS A 1020 -57.50 3.67 -27.32
N GLU A 1021 -56.84 2.52 -27.19
CA GLU A 1021 -55.40 2.43 -26.99
C GLU A 1021 -54.69 2.03 -28.30
N LEU A 1022 -53.61 2.75 -28.63
CA LEU A 1022 -52.71 2.38 -29.72
C LEU A 1022 -51.69 1.37 -29.20
N TYR A 1023 -51.36 0.36 -30.00
CA TYR A 1023 -50.36 -0.63 -29.62
C TYR A 1023 -49.58 -1.15 -30.82
N LEU A 1024 -48.41 -1.70 -30.55
CA LEU A 1024 -47.63 -2.49 -31.49
C LEU A 1024 -47.48 -3.92 -30.96
N ASP A 1025 -47.69 -4.91 -31.81
CA ASP A 1025 -47.27 -6.27 -31.52
C ASP A 1025 -45.79 -6.38 -31.92
N VAL A 1026 -44.93 -6.75 -30.97
CA VAL A 1026 -43.48 -6.84 -31.19
C VAL A 1026 -42.93 -8.19 -30.76
N VAL A 1027 -41.93 -8.68 -31.49
CA VAL A 1027 -41.02 -9.71 -31.00
C VAL A 1027 -39.81 -9.01 -30.40
N VAL A 1028 -39.65 -9.16 -29.09
CA VAL A 1028 -38.49 -8.68 -28.35
C VAL A 1028 -37.37 -9.69 -28.53
N VAL A 1029 -36.34 -9.32 -29.28
CA VAL A 1029 -35.13 -10.12 -29.52
C VAL A 1029 -33.99 -9.52 -28.71
N GLY A 1030 -33.52 -10.23 -27.70
CA GLY A 1030 -32.47 -9.76 -26.81
C GLY A 1030 -31.15 -9.48 -27.53
N LYS A 1031 -30.52 -8.33 -27.25
CA LYS A 1031 -29.21 -8.01 -27.82
C LYS A 1031 -28.18 -9.03 -27.34
N MET A 1032 -27.40 -9.59 -28.27
CA MET A 1032 -26.35 -10.55 -27.92
C MET A 1032 -25.21 -9.86 -27.17
N LYS A 1033 -24.54 -10.60 -26.28
CA LYS A 1033 -23.40 -10.12 -25.50
C LYS A 1033 -22.11 -10.12 -26.32
N SER A 1034 -21.41 -8.99 -26.32
CA SER A 1034 -20.12 -8.79 -27.02
C SER A 1034 -20.04 -9.44 -28.42
N PRO A 1035 -21.03 -9.22 -29.31
CA PRO A 1035 -21.04 -9.90 -30.61
C PRO A 1035 -19.90 -9.37 -31.49
N LYS A 1036 -19.13 -10.28 -32.08
CA LYS A 1036 -18.20 -10.01 -33.17
C LYS A 1036 -18.78 -10.62 -34.43
N GLU A 1037 -19.17 -9.77 -35.37
CA GLU A 1037 -19.72 -10.16 -36.66
C GLU A 1037 -18.60 -10.30 -37.71
N HIS A 1038 -18.91 -10.93 -38.84
CA HIS A 1038 -17.98 -11.11 -39.97
C HIS A 1038 -16.69 -11.87 -39.62
N VAL A 1039 -16.80 -12.93 -38.82
CA VAL A 1039 -15.65 -13.78 -38.48
C VAL A 1039 -15.21 -14.58 -39.70
N GLU A 1040 -14.01 -14.30 -40.20
CA GLU A 1040 -13.36 -15.07 -41.27
C GLU A 1040 -12.81 -16.41 -40.74
N LEU A 1041 -13.07 -17.50 -41.48
CA LEU A 1041 -12.56 -18.84 -41.15
C LEU A 1041 -11.45 -19.24 -42.12
N HIS A 1042 -10.48 -20.00 -41.60
CA HIS A 1042 -9.42 -20.56 -42.44
C HIS A 1042 -10.00 -21.53 -43.49
N PRO A 1043 -9.53 -21.53 -44.76
CA PRO A 1043 -10.08 -22.38 -45.82
C PRO A 1043 -10.11 -23.88 -45.50
N GLN A 1044 -9.18 -24.37 -44.66
CA GLN A 1044 -9.11 -25.77 -44.25
C GLN A 1044 -10.33 -26.24 -43.44
N VAL A 1045 -11.08 -25.34 -42.80
CA VAL A 1045 -12.33 -25.70 -42.09
C VAL A 1045 -13.33 -26.34 -43.05
N ARG A 1046 -13.43 -25.81 -44.28
CA ARG A 1046 -14.28 -26.38 -45.33
C ARG A 1046 -13.83 -27.79 -45.69
N GLU A 1047 -12.53 -28.02 -45.82
CA GLU A 1047 -11.97 -29.33 -46.16
C GLU A 1047 -12.16 -30.36 -45.04
N PHE A 1048 -12.20 -29.94 -43.77
CA PHE A 1048 -12.51 -30.81 -42.65
C PHE A 1048 -13.94 -31.34 -42.69
N PHE A 1049 -14.92 -30.47 -42.98
CA PHE A 1049 -16.33 -30.87 -43.12
C PHE A 1049 -16.56 -31.81 -44.32
N LYS A 1050 -15.65 -31.80 -45.30
CA LYS A 1050 -15.63 -32.72 -46.46
C LYS A 1050 -14.88 -34.04 -46.20
N HIS A 1051 -14.32 -34.25 -45.00
CA HIS A 1051 -13.43 -35.37 -44.68
C HIS A 1051 -12.09 -35.36 -45.46
N SER A 1052 -11.68 -34.22 -46.02
CA SER A 1052 -10.41 -34.05 -46.74
C SER A 1052 -9.28 -33.47 -45.87
N ALA A 1053 -9.61 -32.91 -44.70
CA ALA A 1053 -8.65 -32.50 -43.68
C ALA A 1053 -8.93 -33.18 -42.32
N ASN A 1054 -7.89 -33.31 -41.50
CA ASN A 1054 -7.95 -33.87 -40.15
C ASN A 1054 -7.74 -32.79 -39.07
N PHE A 1055 -8.01 -33.13 -37.81
CA PHE A 1055 -7.86 -32.21 -36.67
C PHE A 1055 -6.44 -31.63 -36.55
N VAL A 1056 -5.41 -32.46 -36.72
CA VAL A 1056 -4.00 -32.03 -36.64
C VAL A 1056 -3.68 -30.87 -37.59
N THR A 1057 -4.29 -30.87 -38.77
CA THR A 1057 -4.12 -29.80 -39.76
C THR A 1057 -4.79 -28.51 -39.32
N LEU A 1058 -5.99 -28.61 -38.72
CA LEU A 1058 -6.77 -27.49 -38.23
C LEU A 1058 -6.17 -26.83 -36.97
N GLU A 1059 -5.60 -27.62 -36.08
CA GLU A 1059 -4.94 -27.11 -34.88
C GLU A 1059 -3.74 -26.21 -35.22
N LYS A 1060 -2.98 -26.57 -36.27
CA LYS A 1060 -1.84 -25.76 -36.74
C LYS A 1060 -2.23 -24.36 -37.22
N VAL A 1061 -3.48 -24.18 -37.64
CA VAL A 1061 -4.04 -22.89 -38.08
C VAL A 1061 -4.95 -22.26 -37.02
N GLY A 1062 -4.91 -22.76 -35.78
CA GLY A 1062 -5.59 -22.16 -34.62
C GLY A 1062 -7.08 -22.43 -34.54
N VAL A 1063 -7.62 -23.43 -35.25
CA VAL A 1063 -9.03 -23.82 -35.16
C VAL A 1063 -9.22 -24.84 -34.04
N THR A 1064 -10.07 -24.52 -33.06
CA THR A 1064 -10.38 -25.37 -31.91
C THR A 1064 -11.43 -26.44 -32.26
N ILE A 1065 -11.45 -27.55 -31.52
CA ILE A 1065 -12.50 -28.58 -31.60
C ILE A 1065 -13.85 -27.96 -31.24
N GLN A 1066 -13.90 -27.10 -30.21
CA GLN A 1066 -15.15 -26.47 -29.80
C GLN A 1066 -15.73 -25.55 -30.90
N MET A 1067 -14.90 -24.82 -31.65
CA MET A 1067 -15.33 -24.06 -32.83
C MET A 1067 -15.97 -24.96 -33.89
N LEU A 1068 -15.37 -26.11 -34.19
CA LEU A 1068 -15.89 -27.07 -35.18
C LEU A 1068 -17.23 -27.66 -34.76
N ARG A 1069 -17.39 -28.00 -33.48
CA ARG A 1069 -18.67 -28.46 -32.92
C ARG A 1069 -19.74 -27.39 -33.05
N ASP A 1070 -19.37 -26.13 -32.85
CA ASP A 1070 -20.32 -25.05 -32.99
C ASP A 1070 -20.81 -24.90 -34.43
N LEU A 1071 -19.87 -24.86 -35.38
CA LEU A 1071 -20.19 -24.76 -36.81
C LEU A 1071 -21.05 -25.93 -37.30
N ALA A 1072 -20.73 -27.16 -36.89
CA ALA A 1072 -21.52 -28.34 -37.25
C ALA A 1072 -22.99 -28.20 -36.84
N ASP A 1073 -23.23 -27.80 -35.59
CA ASP A 1073 -24.57 -27.58 -35.06
C ASP A 1073 -25.28 -26.39 -35.74
N ILE A 1074 -24.56 -25.30 -36.08
CA ILE A 1074 -25.12 -24.14 -36.81
C ILE A 1074 -25.61 -24.55 -38.20
N PHE A 1075 -24.82 -25.31 -38.96
CA PHE A 1075 -25.20 -25.73 -40.31
C PHE A 1075 -26.40 -26.68 -40.31
N VAL A 1076 -26.47 -27.55 -39.29
CA VAL A 1076 -27.65 -28.39 -39.03
C VAL A 1076 -28.88 -27.53 -38.71
N PHE A 1077 -28.71 -26.50 -37.89
CA PHE A 1077 -29.79 -25.58 -37.52
C PHE A 1077 -30.31 -24.77 -38.72
N ASP A 1078 -29.42 -24.20 -39.53
CA ASP A 1078 -29.75 -23.45 -40.75
C ASP A 1078 -30.56 -24.28 -41.73
N PHE A 1079 -30.22 -25.56 -41.87
CA PHE A 1079 -31.01 -26.47 -42.70
C PHE A 1079 -32.43 -26.62 -42.15
N LEU A 1080 -32.61 -26.79 -40.84
CA LEU A 1080 -33.93 -26.98 -40.22
C LEU A 1080 -34.82 -25.73 -40.33
N ILE A 1081 -34.25 -24.54 -40.14
CA ILE A 1081 -34.99 -23.27 -40.30
C ILE A 1081 -35.09 -22.79 -41.75
N HIS A 1082 -34.42 -23.49 -42.68
CA HIS A 1082 -34.32 -23.10 -44.09
C HIS A 1082 -33.75 -21.67 -44.23
N ASN A 1083 -32.52 -21.46 -43.74
CA ASN A 1083 -31.79 -20.21 -43.91
C ASN A 1083 -30.70 -20.35 -44.98
N PRO A 1084 -31.00 -20.05 -46.26
CA PRO A 1084 -30.01 -20.08 -47.34
C PRO A 1084 -29.02 -18.91 -47.33
N ALA A 1085 -29.26 -17.89 -46.52
CA ALA A 1085 -28.65 -16.57 -46.67
C ALA A 1085 -27.66 -16.21 -45.55
N ARG A 1086 -27.18 -17.19 -44.76
CA ARG A 1086 -26.14 -16.97 -43.75
C ARG A 1086 -24.79 -16.68 -44.44
N LYS A 1087 -24.52 -15.39 -44.65
CA LYS A 1087 -23.31 -14.89 -45.36
C LYS A 1087 -22.10 -14.75 -44.44
N SER A 1088 -22.31 -14.49 -43.15
CA SER A 1088 -21.26 -14.30 -42.16
C SER A 1088 -21.53 -15.15 -40.92
N LEU A 1089 -20.48 -15.34 -40.13
CA LEU A 1089 -20.55 -15.96 -38.81
C LEU A 1089 -20.34 -14.89 -37.75
N ALA A 1090 -20.94 -15.12 -36.59
CA ALA A 1090 -20.78 -14.28 -35.42
C ALA A 1090 -20.31 -15.11 -34.23
N ILE A 1091 -19.45 -14.49 -33.41
CA ILE A 1091 -19.05 -15.02 -32.10
C ILE A 1091 -19.64 -14.14 -31.02
N SER A 1092 -20.23 -14.74 -30.00
CA SER A 1092 -20.58 -14.07 -28.75
C SER A 1092 -19.64 -14.60 -27.67
N GLU A 1093 -18.81 -13.70 -27.14
CA GLU A 1093 -17.73 -14.04 -26.21
C GLU A 1093 -16.75 -15.10 -26.77
N LEU A 1094 -16.93 -16.37 -26.40
CA LEU A 1094 -16.04 -17.49 -26.71
C LEU A 1094 -16.65 -18.49 -27.71
N ARG A 1095 -17.90 -18.31 -28.13
CA ARG A 1095 -18.66 -19.34 -28.87
C ARG A 1095 -19.32 -18.77 -30.11
N PHE A 1096 -19.39 -19.57 -31.17
CA PHE A 1096 -20.17 -19.19 -32.36
C PHE A 1096 -21.66 -19.18 -32.03
N VAL A 1097 -22.37 -18.18 -32.53
CA VAL A 1097 -23.80 -17.95 -32.28
C VAL A 1097 -24.60 -17.90 -33.56
N ILE A 1098 -25.93 -17.99 -33.41
CA ILE A 1098 -26.89 -18.01 -34.52
C ILE A 1098 -27.67 -16.70 -34.51
N ASN A 1099 -27.26 -15.74 -35.33
CA ASN A 1099 -27.92 -14.45 -35.54
C ASN A 1099 -28.58 -14.36 -36.94
N ASP A 1100 -29.23 -13.24 -37.24
CA ASP A 1100 -29.84 -12.91 -38.53
C ASP A 1100 -30.74 -14.02 -39.11
N ASN A 1101 -31.72 -14.44 -38.30
CA ASN A 1101 -32.68 -15.46 -38.70
C ASN A 1101 -33.95 -14.86 -39.32
N ASP A 1102 -34.04 -13.54 -39.44
CA ASP A 1102 -35.03 -12.82 -40.24
C ASP A 1102 -35.14 -13.37 -41.67
N LYS A 1103 -34.03 -13.90 -42.21
CA LYS A 1103 -33.99 -14.48 -43.55
C LYS A 1103 -34.50 -15.91 -43.65
N ALA A 1104 -34.68 -16.61 -42.53
CA ALA A 1104 -35.13 -17.99 -42.50
C ALA A 1104 -36.57 -18.16 -43.02
N PHE A 1105 -36.94 -19.40 -43.35
CA PHE A 1105 -38.29 -19.78 -43.79
C PHE A 1105 -38.77 -19.14 -45.12
N CYS A 1106 -37.88 -18.74 -46.04
CA CYS A 1106 -38.18 -18.02 -47.31
C CYS A 1106 -37.71 -18.77 -48.59
N PRO A 1107 -38.39 -18.67 -49.76
CA PRO A 1107 -39.81 -18.90 -50.01
C PRO A 1107 -40.05 -20.31 -50.60
N ASP A 1108 -41.03 -20.99 -49.99
CA ASP A 1108 -41.67 -22.27 -50.30
C ASP A 1108 -41.45 -23.26 -49.13
N VAL A 1109 -42.14 -22.98 -48.02
CA VAL A 1109 -42.20 -23.86 -46.84
C VAL A 1109 -42.83 -25.22 -47.22
N SER A 1110 -43.38 -25.37 -48.43
CA SER A 1110 -43.94 -26.62 -48.95
C SER A 1110 -42.85 -27.58 -49.45
N THR A 1111 -42.58 -28.64 -48.67
CA THR A 1111 -41.87 -29.90 -49.00
C THR A 1111 -40.47 -29.86 -49.67
N LYS A 1112 -40.03 -28.74 -50.25
CA LYS A 1112 -38.73 -28.55 -50.90
C LYS A 1112 -37.71 -28.19 -49.84
N ALA A 1113 -36.81 -29.14 -49.57
CA ALA A 1113 -35.67 -28.90 -48.70
C ALA A 1113 -34.46 -28.53 -49.56
N CYS A 1114 -33.72 -27.53 -49.09
CA CYS A 1114 -32.52 -27.08 -49.78
C CYS A 1114 -31.29 -27.82 -49.27
N ASP A 1115 -30.98 -28.96 -49.88
CA ASP A 1115 -29.85 -29.81 -49.47
C ASP A 1115 -28.49 -29.11 -49.60
N SER A 1116 -28.39 -28.04 -50.40
CA SER A 1116 -27.14 -27.28 -50.54
C SER A 1116 -26.70 -26.62 -49.22
N ILE A 1117 -27.62 -26.33 -48.29
CA ILE A 1117 -27.27 -25.79 -46.96
C ILE A 1117 -26.38 -26.78 -46.19
N LEU A 1118 -26.64 -28.08 -46.30
CA LEU A 1118 -25.84 -29.14 -45.68
C LEU A 1118 -24.59 -29.52 -46.49
N ARG A 1119 -24.41 -29.03 -47.72
CA ARG A 1119 -23.29 -29.46 -48.60
C ARG A 1119 -22.26 -28.36 -48.81
N CYS A 1120 -22.74 -27.14 -48.93
CA CYS A 1120 -21.99 -25.94 -49.24
C CYS A 1120 -22.51 -24.77 -48.40
N PRO A 1121 -22.21 -24.71 -47.09
CA PRO A 1121 -22.59 -23.55 -46.29
C PRO A 1121 -22.00 -22.26 -46.89
N ALA A 1122 -22.86 -21.27 -47.15
CA ALA A 1122 -22.44 -20.03 -47.82
C ALA A 1122 -21.39 -19.27 -47.00
N SER A 1123 -21.45 -19.36 -45.67
CA SER A 1123 -20.50 -18.75 -44.74
C SER A 1123 -19.09 -19.34 -44.77
N LEU A 1124 -18.85 -20.42 -45.52
CA LEU A 1124 -17.51 -21.01 -45.72
C LEU A 1124 -16.89 -20.63 -47.07
N GLN A 1125 -17.51 -19.73 -47.84
CA GLN A 1125 -16.98 -19.25 -49.12
C GLN A 1125 -16.15 -17.97 -48.93
N PRO A 1126 -14.97 -17.84 -49.58
CA PRO A 1126 -14.16 -16.61 -49.50
C PRO A 1126 -14.90 -15.40 -50.07
N GLU A 1127 -14.77 -14.23 -49.44
CA GLU A 1127 -15.27 -12.98 -50.02
C GLU A 1127 -14.60 -12.70 -51.37
N GLY A 1128 -15.39 -12.37 -52.39
CA GLY A 1128 -14.89 -12.00 -53.71
C GLY A 1128 -14.78 -13.13 -54.75
N ALA A 1129 -15.19 -14.36 -54.43
CA ALA A 1129 -15.34 -15.43 -55.43
C ALA A 1129 -16.52 -15.14 -56.39
N ARG A 1130 -16.36 -14.18 -57.31
CA ARG A 1130 -17.17 -14.13 -58.53
C ARG A 1130 -16.90 -15.42 -59.28
N ALA A 1131 -17.97 -16.11 -59.65
CA ALA A 1131 -17.95 -17.30 -60.50
C ALA A 1131 -16.97 -17.11 -61.67
N SER A 1132 -15.78 -17.73 -61.58
CA SER A 1132 -14.92 -17.88 -62.74
C SER A 1132 -15.61 -18.85 -63.69
N ALA A 1133 -15.71 -18.44 -64.95
CA ALA A 1133 -16.49 -19.12 -65.99
C ALA A 1133 -15.85 -20.43 -66.49
N GLU A 1134 -14.89 -21.01 -65.79
CA GLU A 1134 -14.20 -22.22 -66.21
C GLU A 1134 -14.25 -23.32 -65.12
N LYS A 1135 -15.23 -24.22 -65.33
CA LYS A 1135 -15.23 -25.66 -65.02
C LYS A 1135 -14.60 -26.11 -63.68
N HIS A 1136 -15.39 -26.12 -62.60
CA HIS A 1136 -16.00 -27.34 -62.01
C HIS A 1136 -16.49 -27.21 -60.54
N ASP A 1137 -16.27 -26.11 -59.81
CA ASP A 1137 -16.47 -26.09 -58.34
C ASP A 1137 -17.37 -24.96 -57.78
N ALA A 1138 -18.36 -24.48 -58.54
CA ALA A 1138 -19.32 -23.50 -58.03
C ALA A 1138 -20.50 -24.18 -57.32
N CYS A 1139 -20.65 -23.96 -56.01
CA CYS A 1139 -21.90 -24.32 -55.32
C CYS A 1139 -23.07 -23.60 -56.03
N PRO A 1140 -24.17 -24.30 -56.40
CA PRO A 1140 -25.22 -23.71 -57.23
C PRO A 1140 -25.84 -22.46 -56.60
N LYS A 1141 -26.36 -21.54 -57.43
CA LYS A 1141 -27.20 -20.41 -56.95
C LYS A 1141 -28.28 -20.98 -56.02
N ILE A 1142 -28.19 -20.56 -54.76
CA ILE A 1142 -28.79 -21.21 -53.61
C ILE A 1142 -30.33 -21.32 -53.76
N CYS A 1143 -30.83 -22.55 -53.65
CA CYS A 1143 -32.23 -22.95 -53.44
C CYS A 1143 -33.33 -22.57 -54.47
N LEU A 1144 -33.04 -21.83 -55.56
CA LEU A 1144 -34.09 -21.32 -56.46
C LEU A 1144 -34.42 -22.20 -57.68
N ASN A 1145 -33.56 -23.13 -58.10
CA ASN A 1145 -33.81 -24.00 -59.25
C ASN A 1145 -33.75 -25.48 -58.86
N GLY A 1146 -34.88 -26.19 -59.03
CA GLY A 1146 -35.08 -27.58 -58.60
C GLY A 1146 -34.30 -28.66 -59.36
N ASN A 1147 -33.39 -28.31 -60.28
CA ASN A 1147 -32.69 -29.27 -61.13
C ASN A 1147 -31.17 -29.02 -61.12
N VAL A 1148 -30.46 -29.61 -60.15
CA VAL A 1148 -29.01 -29.88 -60.28
C VAL A 1148 -28.72 -31.29 -59.76
N ILE A 1149 -28.25 -32.14 -60.67
CA ILE A 1149 -27.85 -33.55 -60.51
C ILE A 1149 -26.54 -33.63 -59.67
N PRO A 1150 -26.35 -34.66 -58.83
CA PRO A 1150 -25.41 -34.63 -57.72
C PRO A 1150 -23.97 -34.95 -58.13
N SER A 1151 -23.00 -34.13 -57.71
CA SER A 1151 -21.63 -34.62 -57.51
C SER A 1151 -21.50 -35.05 -56.05
N ASP A 1152 -21.17 -36.32 -55.81
CA ASP A 1152 -20.99 -36.95 -54.49
C ASP A 1152 -19.81 -36.39 -53.66
N GLN A 1153 -19.21 -35.28 -54.11
CA GLN A 1153 -17.93 -34.78 -53.65
C GLN A 1153 -17.98 -33.81 -52.47
N PHE A 1154 -19.14 -33.27 -52.10
CA PHE A 1154 -19.23 -32.33 -50.96
C PHE A 1154 -20.42 -32.62 -50.07
N VAL A 1155 -20.20 -33.40 -49.01
CA VAL A 1155 -21.22 -33.70 -48.00
C VAL A 1155 -20.68 -33.26 -46.64
N ASN A 1156 -21.33 -32.30 -45.98
CA ASN A 1156 -21.06 -32.07 -44.56
C ASN A 1156 -21.62 -33.27 -43.79
N CYS A 1157 -20.71 -34.15 -43.39
CA CYS A 1157 -21.00 -35.35 -42.61
C CYS A 1157 -20.36 -35.30 -41.22
N ARG A 1158 -20.03 -34.11 -40.69
CA ARG A 1158 -19.55 -33.97 -39.32
C ARG A 1158 -20.68 -33.46 -38.41
N PHE A 1159 -20.95 -34.20 -37.34
CA PHE A 1159 -22.03 -33.92 -36.38
C PHE A 1159 -21.52 -34.01 -34.95
N THR A 1160 -22.12 -33.24 -34.04
CA THR A 1160 -21.94 -33.50 -32.61
C THR A 1160 -22.77 -34.70 -32.18
N LYS A 1161 -22.22 -35.57 -31.31
CA LYS A 1161 -22.94 -36.77 -30.81
C LYS A 1161 -24.28 -36.40 -30.16
N LYS A 1162 -24.33 -35.27 -29.44
CA LYS A 1162 -25.53 -34.77 -28.76
C LYS A 1162 -26.63 -34.42 -29.75
N ILE A 1163 -26.38 -33.52 -30.70
CA ILE A 1163 -27.39 -33.12 -31.68
C ILE A 1163 -27.83 -34.29 -32.53
N PHE A 1164 -26.89 -35.16 -32.93
CA PHE A 1164 -27.22 -36.38 -33.65
C PHE A 1164 -28.22 -37.26 -32.87
N SER A 1165 -27.95 -37.51 -31.59
CA SER A 1165 -28.82 -38.33 -30.73
C SER A 1165 -30.21 -37.71 -30.52
N ARG A 1166 -30.30 -36.38 -30.38
CA ARG A 1166 -31.55 -35.63 -30.17
C ARG A 1166 -32.40 -35.62 -31.44
N LEU A 1167 -31.80 -35.32 -32.59
CA LEU A 1167 -32.49 -35.36 -33.88
C LEU A 1167 -32.98 -36.76 -34.23
N LYS A 1168 -32.19 -37.80 -33.94
CA LYS A 1168 -32.63 -39.19 -34.11
C LYS A 1168 -33.87 -39.49 -33.26
N ARG A 1169 -33.92 -38.99 -32.02
CA ARG A 1169 -35.09 -39.15 -31.13
C ARG A 1169 -36.31 -38.37 -31.62
N PHE A 1170 -36.11 -37.14 -32.12
CA PHE A 1170 -37.18 -36.32 -32.65
C PHE A 1170 -37.73 -36.81 -34.00
N GLY A 1171 -36.87 -37.44 -34.82
CA GLY A 1171 -37.22 -37.98 -36.13
C GLY A 1171 -37.69 -39.44 -36.11
N ASP A 1172 -37.89 -40.06 -34.95
CA ASP A 1172 -38.43 -41.42 -34.85
C ASP A 1172 -39.93 -41.43 -35.17
N GLU A 1173 -40.26 -41.94 -36.37
CA GLU A 1173 -41.64 -42.03 -36.88
C GLU A 1173 -42.54 -42.95 -36.04
N LYS A 1174 -41.96 -43.81 -35.18
CA LYS A 1174 -42.71 -44.72 -34.30
C LYS A 1174 -43.07 -44.12 -32.95
N ALA A 1175 -42.59 -42.91 -32.63
CA ALA A 1175 -42.94 -42.24 -31.39
C ALA A 1175 -44.39 -41.70 -31.47
N PRO A 1176 -45.25 -41.96 -30.47
CA PRO A 1176 -46.58 -41.35 -30.41
C PRO A 1176 -46.42 -39.83 -30.28
N ASP A 1177 -46.96 -39.08 -31.23
CA ASP A 1177 -46.81 -37.64 -31.44
C ASP A 1177 -45.37 -37.19 -31.72
N ARG A 1178 -45.05 -36.92 -33.01
CA ARG A 1178 -43.81 -36.26 -33.48
C ARG A 1178 -43.32 -35.18 -32.51
N MET A 1179 -42.43 -35.58 -31.59
CA MET A 1179 -42.22 -34.90 -30.30
C MET A 1179 -41.71 -33.47 -30.45
N LEU A 1180 -40.98 -33.18 -31.53
CA LEU A 1180 -40.46 -31.84 -31.80
C LEU A 1180 -41.60 -30.85 -32.12
N LEU A 1181 -42.54 -31.23 -32.98
CA LEU A 1181 -43.61 -30.34 -33.44
C LEU A 1181 -44.65 -30.10 -32.35
N SER A 1182 -45.00 -31.13 -31.57
CA SER A 1182 -45.93 -30.99 -30.46
C SER A 1182 -45.40 -30.02 -29.41
N LYS A 1183 -44.10 -30.11 -29.09
CA LYS A 1183 -43.43 -29.19 -28.18
C LYS A 1183 -43.25 -27.78 -28.74
N LEU A 1184 -42.97 -27.65 -30.04
CA LEU A 1184 -42.92 -26.34 -30.70
C LEU A 1184 -44.30 -25.65 -30.68
N ARG A 1185 -45.38 -26.37 -31.01
CA ARG A 1185 -46.76 -25.87 -30.93
C ARG A 1185 -47.09 -25.38 -29.53
N GLN A 1186 -46.79 -26.20 -28.52
CA GLN A 1186 -47.00 -25.85 -27.11
C GLN A 1186 -46.22 -24.60 -26.69
N SER A 1187 -44.99 -24.43 -27.20
CA SER A 1187 -44.15 -23.28 -26.85
C SER A 1187 -44.66 -21.98 -27.50
N LEU A 1188 -45.09 -22.07 -28.77
CA LEU A 1188 -45.64 -20.92 -29.50
C LEU A 1188 -47.04 -20.52 -29.02
N SER A 1189 -47.86 -21.45 -28.52
CA SER A 1189 -49.18 -21.11 -27.96
C SER A 1189 -49.11 -20.31 -26.65
N ASN A 1190 -47.95 -20.29 -25.99
CA ASN A 1190 -47.72 -19.51 -24.77
C ASN A 1190 -47.23 -18.08 -25.06
N GLU A 1191 -47.12 -17.70 -26.33
CA GLU A 1191 -46.78 -16.35 -26.77
C GLU A 1191 -48.04 -15.47 -26.85
N THR A 1192 -47.88 -14.16 -26.67
CA THR A 1192 -48.96 -13.17 -26.57
C THR A 1192 -49.49 -12.67 -27.93
N ILE A 1193 -48.77 -12.93 -29.01
CA ILE A 1193 -49.16 -12.55 -30.38
C ILE A 1193 -50.09 -13.62 -30.96
N ASP A 1194 -51.15 -13.17 -31.64
CA ASP A 1194 -52.22 -14.04 -32.15
C ASP A 1194 -51.78 -14.95 -33.32
N ILE A 1195 -52.46 -16.10 -33.44
CA ILE A 1195 -52.25 -17.14 -34.44
C ILE A 1195 -52.41 -16.62 -35.87
N ASP A 1196 -53.24 -15.61 -36.10
CA ASP A 1196 -53.44 -15.03 -37.42
C ASP A 1196 -52.21 -14.25 -37.92
N SER A 1197 -51.37 -13.73 -37.00
CA SER A 1197 -50.07 -13.14 -37.37
C SER A 1197 -49.11 -14.20 -37.90
N PHE A 1198 -49.10 -15.40 -37.31
CA PHE A 1198 -48.31 -16.53 -37.82
C PHE A 1198 -48.79 -17.02 -39.18
N LYS A 1199 -50.12 -17.11 -39.39
CA LYS A 1199 -50.70 -17.48 -40.70
C LYS A 1199 -50.39 -16.44 -41.78
N SER A 1200 -50.40 -15.16 -41.43
CA SER A 1200 -50.11 -14.07 -42.37
C SER A 1200 -48.63 -14.06 -42.76
N TYR A 1201 -47.73 -14.24 -41.79
CA TYR A 1201 -46.28 -14.24 -42.03
C TYR A 1201 -45.76 -15.48 -42.78
N PHE A 1202 -46.20 -16.68 -42.39
CA PHE A 1202 -45.74 -17.94 -43.02
C PHE A 1202 -46.64 -18.40 -44.18
N GLY A 1203 -47.72 -17.68 -44.49
CA GLY A 1203 -48.72 -17.99 -45.52
C GLY A 1203 -49.77 -19.02 -45.09
N LYS A 1204 -50.72 -19.35 -45.99
CA LYS A 1204 -51.72 -20.45 -45.83
C LYS A 1204 -51.10 -21.86 -45.62
N VAL A 1205 -49.78 -21.97 -45.55
CA VAL A 1205 -48.99 -23.19 -45.49
C VAL A 1205 -48.39 -23.36 -44.08
N ARG A 1206 -48.49 -24.57 -43.55
CA ARG A 1206 -48.30 -24.88 -42.14
C ARG A 1206 -46.80 -25.00 -41.83
N ILE A 1207 -46.19 -23.99 -41.18
CA ILE A 1207 -44.78 -23.98 -40.70
C ILE A 1207 -44.31 -25.32 -40.11
N TYR A 1208 -45.20 -26.00 -39.39
CA TYR A 1208 -44.97 -27.31 -38.78
C TYR A 1208 -44.70 -28.42 -39.81
N GLU A 1209 -45.40 -28.44 -40.94
CA GLU A 1209 -45.21 -29.43 -42.02
C GLU A 1209 -43.86 -29.25 -42.72
N GLY A 1210 -43.44 -27.99 -42.93
CA GLY A 1210 -42.14 -27.69 -43.51
C GLY A 1210 -40.97 -28.12 -42.62
N ILE A 1211 -41.04 -27.83 -41.31
CA ILE A 1211 -40.01 -28.25 -40.34
C ILE A 1211 -39.92 -29.76 -40.29
N ASP A 1212 -41.07 -30.44 -40.29
CA ASP A 1212 -41.13 -31.90 -40.28
C ASP A 1212 -40.49 -32.55 -41.51
N ALA A 1213 -40.84 -32.07 -42.71
CA ALA A 1213 -40.27 -32.58 -43.95
C ALA A 1213 -38.74 -32.45 -43.97
N ARG A 1214 -38.21 -31.35 -43.41
CA ARG A 1214 -36.76 -31.14 -43.28
C ARG A 1214 -36.16 -32.05 -42.22
N LEU A 1215 -36.82 -32.26 -41.08
CA LEU A 1215 -36.35 -33.21 -40.06
C LEU A 1215 -36.20 -34.62 -40.63
N VAL A 1216 -37.21 -35.13 -41.34
CA VAL A 1216 -37.16 -36.45 -42.00
C VAL A 1216 -35.99 -36.54 -42.98
N ARG A 1217 -35.77 -35.50 -43.77
CA ARG A 1217 -34.67 -35.46 -44.76
C ARG A 1217 -33.30 -35.39 -44.08
N LEU A 1218 -33.17 -34.62 -43.00
CA LEU A 1218 -31.96 -34.55 -42.19
C LEU A 1218 -31.63 -35.91 -41.54
N THR A 1219 -32.60 -36.59 -40.96
CA THR A 1219 -32.40 -37.93 -40.38
C THR A 1219 -31.96 -38.94 -41.43
N ARG A 1220 -32.47 -38.86 -42.66
CA ARG A 1220 -32.00 -39.68 -43.79
C ARG A 1220 -30.56 -39.34 -44.17
N HIS A 1221 -30.22 -38.06 -44.25
CA HIS A 1221 -28.85 -37.59 -44.52
C HIS A 1221 -27.86 -38.09 -43.47
N MET A 1222 -28.21 -37.96 -42.18
CA MET A 1222 -27.44 -38.48 -41.05
C MET A 1222 -27.20 -40.00 -41.15
N LYS A 1223 -28.23 -40.78 -41.52
CA LYS A 1223 -28.11 -42.22 -41.74
C LYS A 1223 -27.13 -42.54 -42.87
N ASN A 1224 -27.20 -41.79 -43.98
CA ASN A 1224 -26.28 -41.98 -45.12
C ASN A 1224 -24.83 -41.62 -44.76
N CYS A 1225 -24.61 -40.52 -44.02
CA CYS A 1225 -23.29 -40.18 -43.50
C CYS A 1225 -22.72 -41.29 -42.60
N MET A 1226 -23.53 -41.81 -41.68
CA MET A 1226 -23.15 -42.91 -40.79
C MET A 1226 -22.78 -44.19 -41.56
N LEU A 1227 -23.53 -44.52 -42.62
CA LEU A 1227 -23.22 -45.66 -43.49
C LEU A 1227 -21.90 -45.48 -44.24
N ARG A 1228 -21.57 -44.24 -44.65
CA ARG A 1228 -20.37 -43.94 -45.44
C ARG A 1228 -19.09 -43.81 -44.61
N PHE A 1229 -19.17 -43.17 -43.45
CA PHE A 1229 -17.99 -42.80 -42.65
C PHE A 1229 -17.98 -43.42 -41.24
N GLY A 1230 -18.99 -44.21 -40.87
CA GLY A 1230 -19.05 -44.83 -39.54
C GLY A 1230 -19.00 -43.80 -38.41
N ASN A 1231 -18.22 -44.10 -37.37
CA ASN A 1231 -18.07 -43.21 -36.21
C ASN A 1231 -17.25 -41.95 -36.51
N ASP A 1232 -16.56 -41.87 -37.65
CA ASP A 1232 -15.76 -40.70 -38.04
C ASP A 1232 -16.65 -39.50 -38.39
N ILE A 1233 -17.98 -39.65 -38.43
CA ILE A 1233 -18.89 -38.52 -38.55
C ILE A 1233 -18.92 -37.65 -37.29
N PHE A 1234 -18.40 -38.11 -36.15
CA PHE A 1234 -18.49 -37.38 -34.89
C PHE A 1234 -17.28 -36.48 -34.63
N ILE A 1235 -17.58 -35.25 -34.17
CA ILE A 1235 -16.64 -34.28 -33.61
C ILE A 1235 -16.72 -34.32 -32.08
#